data_AF-A0A7W5DZJ5-F1
#
_entry.id   AF-A0A7W5DZJ5-F1
#
_cell.length_a   1.000
_cell.length_b   1.000
_cell.length_c   1.000
_cell.angle_alpha   90.00
_cell.angle_beta   90.00
_cell.angle_gamma   90.00
#
_symmetry.space_group_name_H-M   'P 1'
#
loop_
_entity.id
_entity.type
_entity.pdbx_description
1 polymer ?
#
loop_
_entity_poly.entity_id
_entity_poly.type
_entity_poly.pdbx_seq_one_letter_code
_entity_poly.pdbx_strand_id
1 'polypeptide(L)'
;MNKYQLIRLVCVCACVLANVAASAQPAKNPIIWADVPDVAVIRVDDCYYMSSTTMHMSPGLPIMKSQDLVSWQLVGYAYDTLAENDALTLKNGQDAYGAGSWASSLNYHNGKFYASTFSATTGKTHVFVTEDIENGPWREHSFSPALHDHSLFFDDDGRVYMVYGGGDLKLVELTADASAIKPGGVDQIIIPNASHVAGPNVGLAAEGSQLRKINGKYYVMNITWPRDGMRTQIIHRADQITGPYEGRVILQDRGVAQGGLIDSPQGDWYAMMFQDHGAVGRTPYLVPMKWRDGWPVLGDEGKLPDHLPIPINSDSVSAIVASDEFERKPDEPELPLQWQWNHNPDHEHWSVTDRPGWLRLTTGQTTTDLLHARNTLTQRTFGPVSTATTTIDVANMQDGDVTGLAVLQRKYGFVGVKAEGQSKKSIVMVSTESDSPVEHECIPLTQETVFFKVHCDFRDGEDKAYFFFSLDAKQWTKIGDPVQMVYTLPHFMGYRFALFNFATKNTGGSVDFNRFRVSGRQSTQHHSSLKKAVGGRFKIGVGTDFDVLRRSDDLALIKRNFQILTPENSMKPNVVQASEGEFDFANADALMDIAEANELEVAGHCLVWSRPGTTPAWFFRDGNQEASKDLVLSRLKTHIANVVGRYRGRIDMWDVVNEALADSDDEYLRDIEWSRITGEEFIVKAFQYAREADPDALLVYNDYNCTQPGKLKKLVRLVKSVKAQGGPIDAIGLQAHYEYGKIPYEGIEAALIAMRQIGVKVIFSELDMDVVTRARWYADDGVHRAELAASNPYPHHSPPDVLERQAEQYAKLFDVIEHYSDVVVRVTFWNLHDGQSWLNEWPWQRTNHPLLFDRDLNPKPAYHAVIETLIRSDSSPSHPSP
;
A
#
# COMPACT_ATOMS: atom_id res chain seq x y z
N MET A 1 -51.59 -4.20 -21.55
CA MET A 1 -50.66 -4.64 -20.48
C MET A 1 -51.24 -5.87 -19.81
N ASN A 2 -50.60 -7.04 -19.97
CA ASN A 2 -51.16 -8.33 -19.55
C ASN A 2 -50.52 -8.81 -18.22
N LYS A 3 -51.27 -9.57 -17.41
CA LYS A 3 -50.90 -10.00 -16.04
C LYS A 3 -49.52 -10.67 -15.91
N TYR A 4 -48.98 -11.24 -16.98
CA TYR A 4 -47.65 -11.85 -17.03
C TYR A 4 -46.49 -10.84 -17.06
N GLN A 5 -46.70 -9.62 -17.57
CA GLN A 5 -45.68 -8.57 -17.54
C GLN A 5 -45.55 -7.93 -16.15
N LEU A 6 -46.65 -7.90 -15.37
CA LEU A 6 -46.62 -7.36 -14.01
C LEU A 6 -45.94 -8.33 -13.02
N ILE A 7 -46.08 -9.65 -13.21
CA ILE A 7 -45.41 -10.67 -12.39
C ILE A 7 -43.91 -10.74 -12.68
N ARG A 8 -43.48 -10.54 -13.94
CA ARG A 8 -42.05 -10.42 -14.26
C ARG A 8 -41.42 -9.13 -13.74
N LEU A 9 -42.14 -8.00 -13.73
CA LEU A 9 -41.60 -6.75 -13.18
C LEU A 9 -41.45 -6.82 -11.66
N VAL A 10 -42.36 -7.49 -10.94
CA VAL A 10 -42.27 -7.66 -9.48
C VAL A 10 -41.21 -8.69 -9.08
N CYS A 11 -40.97 -9.76 -9.84
CA CYS A 11 -39.87 -10.70 -9.58
C CYS A 11 -38.50 -10.17 -10.02
N VAL A 12 -38.41 -9.39 -11.09
CA VAL A 12 -37.15 -8.77 -11.52
C VAL A 12 -36.74 -7.64 -10.58
N CYS A 13 -37.68 -6.85 -10.04
CA CYS A 13 -37.36 -5.86 -9.00
C CYS A 13 -36.98 -6.50 -7.64
N ALA A 14 -37.46 -7.72 -7.33
CA ALA A 14 -37.07 -8.44 -6.12
C ALA A 14 -35.72 -9.18 -6.24
N CYS A 15 -35.30 -9.57 -7.44
CA CYS A 15 -33.99 -10.19 -7.68
C CYS A 15 -32.87 -9.18 -8.02
N VAL A 16 -33.21 -7.96 -8.45
CA VAL A 16 -32.23 -6.87 -8.71
C VAL A 16 -31.80 -6.17 -7.41
N LEU A 17 -32.47 -6.40 -6.28
CA LEU A 17 -32.06 -5.87 -4.96
C LEU A 17 -31.30 -6.87 -4.08
N ALA A 18 -30.91 -8.04 -4.61
CA ALA A 18 -30.25 -9.09 -3.83
C ALA A 18 -28.84 -9.49 -4.32
N ASN A 19 -28.30 -8.87 -5.38
CA ASN A 19 -27.00 -9.28 -5.96
C ASN A 19 -26.06 -8.10 -6.26
N VAL A 20 -25.89 -7.20 -5.29
CA VAL A 20 -24.72 -6.31 -5.24
C VAL A 20 -24.08 -6.43 -3.86
N ALA A 21 -23.55 -7.62 -3.58
CA ALA A 21 -22.54 -7.79 -2.55
C ALA A 21 -21.41 -8.58 -3.21
N ALA A 22 -20.62 -7.90 -4.04
CA ALA A 22 -19.26 -8.35 -4.29
C ALA A 22 -18.64 -8.55 -2.90
N SER A 23 -18.16 -9.76 -2.61
CA SER A 23 -17.56 -10.14 -1.33
C SER A 23 -16.37 -9.23 -1.02
N ALA A 24 -16.64 -8.08 -0.40
CA ALA A 24 -15.62 -7.22 0.17
C ALA A 24 -15.05 -7.96 1.37
N GLN A 25 -13.73 -8.10 1.41
CA GLN A 25 -13.09 -8.80 2.52
C GLN A 25 -13.33 -8.04 3.83
N PRO A 26 -13.64 -8.77 4.91
CA PRO A 26 -13.88 -8.16 6.21
C PRO A 26 -12.59 -7.52 6.74
N ALA A 27 -12.71 -6.35 7.35
CA ALA A 27 -11.59 -5.70 8.02
C ALA A 27 -10.97 -6.59 9.10
N LYS A 28 -9.70 -6.38 9.44
CA LYS A 28 -8.98 -7.22 10.40
C LYS A 28 -8.41 -6.36 11.53
N ASN A 29 -8.49 -6.87 12.75
CA ASN A 29 -7.76 -6.31 13.89
C ASN A 29 -6.26 -6.72 13.88
N PRO A 30 -5.35 -5.88 14.40
CA PRO A 30 -5.58 -4.49 14.77
C PRO A 30 -5.89 -3.62 13.53
N ILE A 31 -6.80 -2.65 13.69
CA ILE A 31 -7.18 -1.74 12.61
C ILE A 31 -6.07 -0.72 12.30
N ILE A 32 -5.14 -0.51 13.23
CA ILE A 32 -3.90 0.23 12.98
C ILE A 32 -2.79 -0.56 13.69
N TRP A 33 -1.90 -1.20 12.93
CA TRP A 33 -0.78 -1.96 13.52
C TRP A 33 0.43 -1.05 13.76
N ALA A 34 0.23 0.00 14.55
CA ALA A 34 1.26 0.93 14.99
C ALA A 34 0.87 1.51 16.35
N ASP A 35 1.82 2.20 17.00
CA ASP A 35 1.59 2.86 18.29
C ASP A 35 0.63 4.06 18.17
N VAL A 36 -0.65 3.81 18.50
CA VAL A 36 -1.73 4.79 18.57
C VAL A 36 -2.55 4.51 19.84
N PRO A 37 -2.00 4.86 21.02
CA PRO A 37 -2.62 4.58 22.31
C PRO A 37 -3.69 5.57 22.74
N ASP A 38 -4.37 5.26 23.84
CA ASP A 38 -5.20 6.20 24.61
C ASP A 38 -6.25 6.91 23.75
N VAL A 39 -6.84 6.12 22.85
CA VAL A 39 -7.74 6.57 21.79
C VAL A 39 -9.03 7.15 22.33
N ALA A 40 -9.36 8.39 21.96
CA ALA A 40 -10.67 8.99 22.21
C ALA A 40 -11.35 9.29 20.88
N VAL A 41 -12.42 8.54 20.58
CA VAL A 41 -13.12 8.58 19.30
C VAL A 41 -14.43 9.35 19.43
N ILE A 42 -14.80 10.13 18.42
CA ILE A 42 -16.14 10.72 18.27
C ILE A 42 -16.63 10.53 16.84
N ARG A 43 -17.94 10.71 16.64
CA ARG A 43 -18.57 10.79 15.33
C ARG A 43 -19.25 12.15 15.22
N VAL A 44 -19.01 12.84 14.11
CA VAL A 44 -19.70 14.08 13.73
C VAL A 44 -20.24 13.85 12.33
N ASP A 45 -21.57 13.85 12.21
CA ASP A 45 -22.28 13.43 11.02
C ASP A 45 -21.83 12.03 10.54
N ASP A 46 -21.31 11.93 9.33
CA ASP A 46 -20.83 10.69 8.70
C ASP A 46 -19.30 10.49 8.84
N CYS A 47 -18.61 11.32 9.63
CA CYS A 47 -17.16 11.24 9.85
C CYS A 47 -16.82 10.84 11.29
N TYR A 48 -15.81 9.99 11.43
CA TYR A 48 -15.21 9.66 12.71
C TYR A 48 -13.90 10.42 12.89
N TYR A 49 -13.69 10.92 14.10
CA TYR A 49 -12.42 11.52 14.51
C TYR A 49 -11.89 10.81 15.75
N MET A 50 -10.57 10.68 15.82
CA MET A 50 -9.89 10.04 16.95
C MET A 50 -8.69 10.89 17.36
N SER A 51 -8.60 11.21 18.65
CA SER A 51 -7.35 11.68 19.25
C SER A 51 -6.57 10.52 19.87
N SER A 52 -5.26 10.69 20.00
CA SER A 52 -4.37 9.71 20.61
C SER A 52 -3.22 10.39 21.35
N THR A 53 -2.52 9.65 22.20
CA THR A 53 -1.43 10.14 23.04
C THR A 53 -0.06 9.98 22.36
N THR A 54 0.79 11.00 22.46
CA THR A 54 2.18 10.95 21.96
C THR A 54 3.20 11.52 22.94
N MET A 55 2.84 11.74 24.21
CA MET A 55 3.80 11.99 25.29
C MET A 55 4.73 13.19 25.03
N HIS A 56 6.02 12.92 24.89
CA HIS A 56 7.10 13.88 24.68
C HIS A 56 7.28 14.26 23.21
N MET A 57 6.52 13.68 22.29
CA MET A 57 6.63 13.99 20.87
C MET A 57 6.01 15.37 20.54
N SER A 58 6.63 16.10 19.63
CA SER A 58 6.19 17.42 19.13
C SER A 58 6.11 17.41 17.59
N PRO A 59 5.01 17.82 16.94
CA PRO A 59 3.72 18.20 17.53
C PRO A 59 3.06 17.04 18.26
N GLY A 60 2.08 17.32 19.12
CA GLY A 60 1.47 16.31 19.98
C GLY A 60 -0.06 16.36 20.03
N LEU A 61 -0.65 15.28 20.58
CA LEU A 61 -2.09 15.02 20.53
C LEU A 61 -2.58 14.94 19.05
N PRO A 62 -2.13 13.91 18.30
CA PRO A 62 -2.55 13.68 16.93
C PRO A 62 -4.06 13.50 16.80
N ILE A 63 -4.62 14.07 15.75
CA ILE A 63 -6.00 13.90 15.32
C ILE A 63 -6.02 13.07 14.03
N MET A 64 -6.84 12.03 14.03
CA MET A 64 -7.06 11.16 12.89
C MET A 64 -8.52 11.20 12.45
N LYS A 65 -8.76 10.97 11.16
CA LYS A 65 -10.09 10.92 10.54
C LYS A 65 -10.32 9.58 9.86
N SER A 66 -11.57 9.10 9.91
CA SER A 66 -12.03 7.92 9.19
C SER A 66 -13.48 8.09 8.73
N GLN A 67 -13.87 7.40 7.67
CA GLN A 67 -15.27 7.27 7.24
C GLN A 67 -15.89 5.91 7.59
N ASP A 68 -15.07 4.93 8.00
CA ASP A 68 -15.46 3.52 8.14
C ASP A 68 -14.98 2.86 9.45
N LEU A 69 -14.35 3.64 10.36
CA LEU A 69 -13.69 3.18 11.60
C LEU A 69 -12.48 2.27 11.39
N VAL A 70 -12.12 1.93 10.16
CA VAL A 70 -11.05 0.98 9.83
C VAL A 70 -9.85 1.69 9.24
N SER A 71 -10.10 2.63 8.34
CA SER A 71 -9.07 3.32 7.59
C SER A 71 -8.90 4.74 8.10
N TRP A 72 -7.72 5.00 8.66
CA TRP A 72 -7.46 6.21 9.42
C TRP A 72 -6.32 7.03 8.80
N GLN A 73 -6.53 8.32 8.61
CA GLN A 73 -5.48 9.25 8.20
C GLN A 73 -5.24 10.30 9.27
N LEU A 74 -3.99 10.73 9.45
CA LEU A 74 -3.68 11.92 10.23
C LEU A 74 -4.25 13.15 9.50
N VAL A 75 -4.92 14.03 10.25
CA VAL A 75 -5.45 15.30 9.73
C VAL A 75 -4.88 16.52 10.44
N GLY A 76 -4.33 16.36 11.64
CA GLY A 76 -3.69 17.46 12.35
C GLY A 76 -3.20 17.08 13.74
N TYR A 77 -2.76 18.08 14.49
CA TYR A 77 -2.34 17.99 15.89
C TYR A 77 -2.98 19.12 16.67
N ALA A 78 -3.31 18.89 17.95
CA ALA A 78 -3.91 19.94 18.77
C ALA A 78 -2.90 21.02 19.21
N TYR A 79 -1.61 20.69 19.25
CA TYR A 79 -0.53 21.63 19.58
C TYR A 79 0.80 21.29 18.90
N ASP A 80 1.63 22.31 18.69
CA ASP A 80 3.01 22.17 18.20
C ASP A 80 4.00 21.87 19.34
N THR A 81 4.05 22.73 20.36
CA THR A 81 4.81 22.49 21.60
C THR A 81 3.88 22.59 22.80
N LEU A 82 3.98 21.64 23.74
CA LEU A 82 3.06 21.57 24.90
C LEU A 82 3.35 22.67 25.93
N ALA A 83 4.63 22.95 26.16
CA ALA A 83 5.15 24.03 26.98
C ALA A 83 6.66 24.20 26.70
N GLU A 84 7.20 25.36 27.06
CA GLU A 84 8.64 25.64 26.99
C GLU A 84 9.28 25.50 28.39
N ASN A 85 9.82 24.31 28.68
CA ASN A 85 10.59 24.03 29.89
C ASN A 85 11.76 23.07 29.61
N ASP A 86 12.68 22.94 30.56
CA ASP A 86 13.91 22.17 30.39
C ASP A 86 13.65 20.70 30.02
N ALA A 87 12.67 20.07 30.66
CA ALA A 87 12.31 18.67 30.41
C ALA A 87 11.78 18.46 28.98
N LEU A 88 10.87 19.32 28.50
CA LEU A 88 10.30 19.23 27.14
C LEU A 88 11.26 19.69 26.05
N THR A 89 12.34 20.39 26.39
CA THR A 89 13.34 20.90 25.44
C THR A 89 14.67 20.15 25.49
N LEU A 90 14.77 19.09 26.29
CA LEU A 90 16.02 18.33 26.52
C LEU A 90 17.19 19.22 26.96
N LYS A 91 16.93 20.15 27.87
CA LYS A 91 17.94 21.09 28.42
C LYS A 91 18.31 20.74 29.84
N ASN A 92 19.51 21.14 30.25
CA ASN A 92 20.01 21.01 31.61
C ASN A 92 19.96 19.58 32.17
N GLY A 93 20.10 18.57 31.30
CA GLY A 93 20.05 17.15 31.66
C GLY A 93 18.67 16.66 32.10
N GLN A 94 17.60 17.41 31.79
CA GLN A 94 16.22 17.01 32.03
C GLN A 94 15.59 16.47 30.75
N ASP A 95 14.65 15.54 30.92
CA ASP A 95 13.85 14.97 29.85
C ASP A 95 12.39 14.77 30.31
N ALA A 96 11.51 14.53 29.36
CA ALA A 96 10.10 14.20 29.59
C ALA A 96 9.74 12.84 28.98
N TYR A 97 10.70 11.91 28.83
CA TYR A 97 10.41 10.60 28.27
C TYR A 97 9.30 9.90 29.07
N GLY A 98 8.33 9.31 28.35
CA GLY A 98 7.15 8.69 28.97
C GLY A 98 6.21 9.68 29.69
N ALA A 99 6.52 10.98 29.69
CA ALA A 99 5.73 12.07 30.26
C ALA A 99 5.22 12.99 29.13
N GLY A 100 4.99 14.28 29.37
CA GLY A 100 4.35 15.15 28.37
C GLY A 100 2.83 14.99 28.35
N SER A 101 2.19 14.97 27.17
CA SER A 101 0.74 14.79 27.06
C SER A 101 0.35 13.32 27.23
N TRP A 102 -0.55 13.03 28.18
CA TRP A 102 -1.06 11.68 28.44
C TRP A 102 -2.47 11.48 27.86
N ALA A 103 -3.28 10.56 28.40
CA ALA A 103 -4.57 10.18 27.85
C ALA A 103 -5.45 11.39 27.55
N SER A 104 -6.01 11.40 26.34
CA SER A 104 -6.77 12.52 25.82
C SER A 104 -8.28 12.28 25.89
N SER A 105 -9.05 13.36 25.78
CA SER A 105 -10.51 13.33 25.55
C SER A 105 -10.86 14.19 24.34
N LEU A 106 -11.82 13.74 23.52
CA LEU A 106 -12.27 14.44 22.32
C LEU A 106 -13.80 14.56 22.34
N ASN A 107 -14.31 15.75 22.06
CA ASN A 107 -15.75 16.07 22.06
C ASN A 107 -16.10 17.05 20.93
N TYR A 108 -17.34 17.01 20.47
CA TYR A 108 -17.93 18.01 19.60
C TYR A 108 -19.17 18.61 20.27
N HIS A 109 -19.21 19.93 20.41
CA HIS A 109 -20.31 20.63 21.07
C HIS A 109 -20.50 22.02 20.46
N ASN A 110 -21.74 22.37 20.10
CA ASN A 110 -22.13 23.68 19.58
C ASN A 110 -21.22 24.21 18.45
N GLY A 111 -20.94 23.38 17.44
CA GLY A 111 -20.12 23.78 16.29
C GLY A 111 -18.61 23.72 16.52
N LYS A 112 -18.16 23.28 17.69
CA LYS A 112 -16.75 23.29 18.08
C LYS A 112 -16.25 21.92 18.51
N PHE A 113 -15.02 21.62 18.15
CA PHE A 113 -14.26 20.49 18.63
C PHE A 113 -13.45 20.89 19.85
N TYR A 114 -13.48 20.03 20.87
CA TYR A 114 -12.73 20.15 22.11
C TYR A 114 -11.86 18.92 22.28
N ALA A 115 -10.54 19.10 22.24
CA ALA A 115 -9.58 18.06 22.58
C ALA A 115 -8.89 18.43 23.89
N SER A 116 -8.77 17.53 24.86
CA SER A 116 -8.09 17.81 26.11
C SER A 116 -7.08 16.73 26.48
N THR A 117 -6.03 17.12 27.20
CA THR A 117 -4.98 16.26 27.74
C THR A 117 -4.52 16.81 29.08
N PHE A 118 -3.80 16.02 29.86
CA PHE A 118 -3.10 16.49 31.05
C PHE A 118 -1.61 16.18 30.93
N SER A 119 -0.80 16.85 31.74
CA SER A 119 0.62 16.60 31.80
C SER A 119 1.17 16.79 33.20
N ALA A 120 1.80 15.74 33.74
CA ALA A 120 2.59 15.85 34.96
C ALA A 120 3.79 16.79 34.77
N THR A 121 4.35 16.85 33.55
CA THR A 121 5.47 17.73 33.19
C THR A 121 5.10 19.21 33.31
N THR A 122 3.86 19.60 33.00
CA THR A 122 3.38 20.98 33.16
C THR A 122 2.63 21.21 34.47
N GLY A 123 2.15 20.15 35.13
CA GLY A 123 1.26 20.22 36.29
C GLY A 123 -0.14 20.73 35.97
N LYS A 124 -0.57 20.65 34.70
CA LYS A 124 -1.82 21.23 34.20
C LYS A 124 -2.66 20.24 33.39
N THR A 125 -3.95 20.56 33.30
CA THR A 125 -4.86 20.12 32.25
C THR A 125 -4.90 21.16 31.14
N HIS A 126 -4.87 20.71 29.89
CA HIS A 126 -4.91 21.52 28.68
C HIS A 126 -6.17 21.16 27.88
N VAL A 127 -6.90 22.16 27.40
CA VAL A 127 -8.12 22.04 26.60
C VAL A 127 -7.94 22.89 25.34
N PHE A 128 -7.91 22.24 24.18
CA PHE A 128 -7.77 22.83 22.86
C PHE A 128 -9.14 22.90 22.19
N VAL A 129 -9.46 24.05 21.59
CA VAL A 129 -10.75 24.31 20.97
C VAL A 129 -10.56 24.80 19.53
N THR A 130 -11.31 24.23 18.59
CA THR A 130 -11.35 24.68 17.18
C THR A 130 -12.76 24.54 16.60
N GLU A 131 -13.05 25.31 15.55
CA GLU A 131 -14.24 25.12 14.71
C GLU A 131 -13.95 24.21 13.52
N ASP A 132 -12.68 24.05 13.15
CA ASP A 132 -12.20 23.17 12.09
C ASP A 132 -11.12 22.23 12.64
N ILE A 133 -11.45 20.95 12.79
CA ILE A 133 -10.56 19.94 13.39
C ILE A 133 -9.44 19.51 12.44
N GLU A 134 -9.61 19.72 11.13
CA GLU A 134 -8.66 19.28 10.11
C GLU A 134 -7.64 20.38 9.80
N ASN A 135 -8.06 21.64 9.82
CA ASN A 135 -7.19 22.77 9.47
C ASN A 135 -6.84 23.69 10.65
N GLY A 136 -7.50 23.52 11.80
CA GLY A 136 -7.36 24.45 12.92
C GLY A 136 -7.86 25.87 12.59
N PRO A 137 -7.31 26.92 13.23
CA PRO A 137 -6.32 26.87 14.31
C PRO A 137 -6.95 26.39 15.64
N TRP A 138 -6.13 25.71 16.45
CA TRP A 138 -6.50 25.33 17.81
C TRP A 138 -6.19 26.47 18.79
N ARG A 139 -7.15 26.76 19.68
CA ARG A 139 -6.95 27.67 20.82
C ARG A 139 -6.82 26.87 22.10
N GLU A 140 -5.72 27.08 22.84
CA GLU A 140 -5.50 26.44 24.13
C GLU A 140 -6.09 27.25 25.30
N HIS A 141 -6.70 26.53 26.23
CA HIS A 141 -6.91 26.90 27.62
C HIS A 141 -6.19 25.89 28.52
N SER A 142 -5.56 26.33 29.61
CA SER A 142 -4.98 25.41 30.59
C SER A 142 -5.15 25.88 32.02
N PHE A 143 -5.28 24.92 32.94
CA PHE A 143 -5.48 25.16 34.36
C PHE A 143 -4.85 24.07 35.21
N SER A 144 -4.61 24.38 36.48
CA SER A 144 -4.12 23.41 37.47
C SER A 144 -5.29 22.90 38.33
N PRO A 145 -5.23 21.66 38.83
CA PRO A 145 -4.15 20.69 38.67
C PRO A 145 -4.23 19.91 37.34
N ALA A 146 -3.23 19.05 37.09
CA ALA A 146 -3.34 18.00 36.07
C ALA A 146 -4.40 16.96 36.51
N LEU A 147 -5.51 16.90 35.79
CA LEU A 147 -6.61 15.96 36.04
C LEU A 147 -6.29 14.62 35.33
N HIS A 148 -5.80 13.65 36.10
CA HIS A 148 -5.35 12.33 35.62
C HIS A 148 -6.45 11.58 34.87
N ASP A 149 -6.13 11.12 33.66
CA ASP A 149 -6.95 10.28 32.79
C ASP A 149 -8.41 10.69 32.70
N HIS A 150 -8.61 11.96 32.34
CA HIS A 150 -9.92 12.57 32.40
C HIS A 150 -10.77 12.39 31.13
N SER A 151 -12.09 12.55 31.29
CA SER A 151 -13.06 12.66 30.21
C SER A 151 -13.82 13.97 30.32
N LEU A 152 -13.65 14.85 29.33
CA LEU A 152 -14.46 16.06 29.17
C LEU A 152 -15.86 15.66 28.69
N PHE A 153 -16.90 16.29 29.24
CA PHE A 153 -18.28 15.97 28.89
C PHE A 153 -19.18 17.22 28.95
N PHE A 154 -19.93 17.45 27.87
CA PHE A 154 -20.96 18.49 27.79
C PHE A 154 -22.33 17.83 27.97
N ASP A 155 -23.05 18.18 29.03
CA ASP A 155 -24.34 17.56 29.34
C ASP A 155 -25.52 18.35 28.74
N ASP A 156 -26.66 17.69 28.63
CA ASP A 156 -27.89 18.25 28.05
C ASP A 156 -28.45 19.43 28.86
N ASP A 157 -28.02 19.58 30.12
CA ASP A 157 -28.39 20.70 31.00
C ASP A 157 -27.56 21.98 30.76
N GLY A 158 -26.63 21.94 29.80
CA GLY A 158 -25.74 23.05 29.44
C GLY A 158 -24.53 23.20 30.38
N ARG A 159 -24.32 22.26 31.31
CA ARG A 159 -23.14 22.24 32.19
C ARG A 159 -22.04 21.39 31.59
N VAL A 160 -20.80 21.75 31.92
CA VAL A 160 -19.60 21.10 31.44
C VAL A 160 -18.95 20.40 32.63
N TYR A 161 -18.63 19.13 32.46
CA TYR A 161 -18.02 18.32 33.50
C TYR A 161 -16.75 17.64 33.01
N MET A 162 -15.96 17.20 33.97
CA MET A 162 -14.81 16.34 33.73
C MET A 162 -14.79 15.22 34.76
N VAL A 163 -14.84 13.97 34.29
CA VAL A 163 -14.60 12.77 35.12
C VAL A 163 -13.12 12.45 35.09
N TYR A 164 -12.48 12.20 36.22
CA TYR A 164 -11.03 11.95 36.27
C TYR A 164 -10.62 11.15 37.51
N GLY A 165 -9.42 10.58 37.51
CA GLY A 165 -8.81 9.93 38.68
C GLY A 165 -8.25 8.53 38.40
N GLY A 166 -7.70 7.92 39.46
CA GLY A 166 -7.15 6.57 39.46
C GLY A 166 -7.68 5.81 40.68
N GLY A 167 -8.41 4.72 40.47
CA GLY A 167 -9.12 3.98 41.51
C GLY A 167 -10.40 4.68 41.92
N ASP A 168 -10.31 5.77 42.70
CA ASP A 168 -11.46 6.63 43.00
C ASP A 168 -11.69 7.61 41.84
N LEU A 169 -12.86 7.53 41.20
CA LEU A 169 -13.21 8.43 40.10
C LEU A 169 -14.02 9.61 40.61
N LYS A 170 -13.56 10.80 40.26
CA LYS A 170 -14.10 12.10 40.67
C LYS A 170 -14.81 12.79 39.52
N LEU A 171 -15.78 13.61 39.84
CA LEU A 171 -16.47 14.50 38.93
C LEU A 171 -16.22 15.94 39.36
N VAL A 172 -15.72 16.76 38.44
CA VAL A 172 -15.60 18.21 38.62
C VAL A 172 -16.41 18.95 37.56
N GLU A 173 -17.03 20.07 37.94
CA GLU A 173 -17.69 20.99 37.01
C GLU A 173 -16.71 22.04 36.49
N LEU A 174 -16.73 22.27 35.18
CA LEU A 174 -15.94 23.30 34.51
C LEU A 174 -16.80 24.53 34.21
N THR A 175 -16.14 25.64 33.89
CA THR A 175 -16.78 26.79 33.26
C THR A 175 -17.41 26.38 31.92
N ALA A 176 -18.41 27.14 31.46
CA ALA A 176 -19.19 26.78 30.26
C ALA A 176 -18.34 26.71 28.97
N ASP A 177 -17.20 27.41 28.95
CA ASP A 177 -16.21 27.40 27.87
C ASP A 177 -15.10 26.35 28.07
N ALA A 178 -15.21 25.49 29.09
CA ALA A 178 -14.24 24.47 29.49
C ALA A 178 -12.84 25.02 29.83
N SER A 179 -12.69 26.32 30.11
CA SER A 179 -11.39 26.96 30.31
C SER A 179 -10.84 26.87 31.74
N ALA A 180 -11.68 26.55 32.74
CA ALA A 180 -11.26 26.40 34.14
C ALA A 180 -12.23 25.51 34.93
N ILE A 181 -11.78 25.03 36.09
CA ILE A 181 -12.67 24.46 37.12
C ILE A 181 -13.61 25.57 37.63
N LYS A 182 -14.92 25.29 37.69
CA LYS A 182 -15.92 26.27 38.12
C LYS A 182 -15.89 26.45 39.64
N PRO A 183 -15.64 27.67 40.17
CA PRO A 183 -15.70 27.90 41.61
C PRO A 183 -17.09 27.60 42.18
N GLY A 184 -17.15 26.79 43.23
CA GLY A 184 -18.40 26.35 43.84
C GLY A 184 -19.24 25.39 42.98
N GLY A 185 -18.69 24.90 41.87
CA GLY A 185 -19.29 23.84 41.07
C GLY A 185 -19.19 22.47 41.75
N VAL A 186 -19.70 21.43 41.09
CA VAL A 186 -19.57 20.05 41.57
C VAL A 186 -18.09 19.68 41.68
N ASP A 187 -17.70 19.06 42.80
CA ASP A 187 -16.40 18.44 43.04
C ASP A 187 -16.59 17.31 44.07
N GLN A 188 -16.68 16.08 43.59
CA GLN A 188 -16.92 14.91 44.47
C GLN A 188 -16.45 13.59 43.84
N ILE A 189 -16.20 12.59 44.67
CA ILE A 189 -16.03 11.20 44.23
C ILE A 189 -17.40 10.66 43.82
N ILE A 190 -17.51 10.13 42.59
CA ILE A 190 -18.74 9.54 42.06
C ILE A 190 -18.69 8.01 41.99
N ILE A 191 -17.48 7.43 41.90
CA ILE A 191 -17.26 5.98 41.89
C ILE A 191 -16.07 5.67 42.81
N PRO A 192 -16.31 5.31 44.09
CA PRO A 192 -15.25 4.89 44.99
C PRO A 192 -14.73 3.51 44.59
N ASN A 193 -13.41 3.36 44.50
CA ASN A 193 -12.70 2.15 44.07
C ASN A 193 -13.37 1.47 42.85
N ALA A 194 -13.38 2.16 41.71
CA ALA A 194 -13.95 1.66 40.47
C ALA A 194 -13.35 0.30 40.03
N SER A 195 -12.13 -0.02 40.47
CA SER A 195 -11.46 -1.30 40.21
C SER A 195 -12.14 -2.51 40.87
N HIS A 196 -12.94 -2.30 41.92
CA HIS A 196 -13.53 -3.35 42.75
C HIS A 196 -14.29 -4.41 41.93
N VAL A 197 -14.93 -4.00 40.83
CA VAL A 197 -15.69 -4.92 39.96
C VAL A 197 -14.82 -5.95 39.24
N ALA A 198 -13.52 -5.69 39.09
CA ALA A 198 -12.54 -6.63 38.53
C ALA A 198 -11.87 -7.52 39.59
N GLY A 199 -12.28 -7.40 40.86
CA GLY A 199 -11.79 -8.20 41.97
C GLY A 199 -10.94 -7.40 42.97
N PRO A 200 -10.56 -8.02 44.10
CA PRO A 200 -9.90 -7.32 45.21
C PRO A 200 -8.38 -7.13 45.01
N ASN A 201 -7.74 -7.88 44.09
CA ASN A 201 -6.29 -7.89 43.90
C ASN A 201 -5.86 -7.11 42.64
N VAL A 202 -5.81 -5.79 42.75
CA VAL A 202 -5.56 -4.90 41.61
C VAL A 202 -4.10 -4.46 41.56
N GLY A 203 -3.49 -4.56 40.37
CA GLY A 203 -2.14 -4.09 40.06
C GLY A 203 -2.14 -2.66 39.53
N LEU A 204 -3.03 -2.36 38.57
CA LEU A 204 -3.30 -1.02 38.06
C LEU A 204 -4.74 -0.62 38.40
N ALA A 205 -4.90 0.42 39.20
CA ALA A 205 -6.21 0.95 39.58
C ALA A 205 -6.99 1.44 38.35
N ALA A 206 -8.32 1.50 38.46
CA ALA A 206 -9.18 1.96 37.39
C ALA A 206 -8.80 3.36 36.91
N GLU A 207 -8.46 3.51 35.63
CA GLU A 207 -8.07 4.77 34.98
C GLU A 207 -8.53 4.79 33.51
N GLY A 208 -8.05 5.74 32.71
CA GLY A 208 -8.44 5.92 31.31
C GLY A 208 -9.93 6.23 31.15
N SER A 209 -10.48 7.12 31.98
CA SER A 209 -11.92 7.41 31.98
C SER A 209 -12.38 7.95 30.63
N GLN A 210 -13.45 7.37 30.09
CA GLN A 210 -14.26 7.96 29.04
C GLN A 210 -15.73 7.93 29.45
N LEU A 211 -16.41 9.09 29.41
CA LEU A 211 -17.80 9.24 29.78
C LEU A 211 -18.66 9.40 28.51
N ARG A 212 -19.77 8.67 28.47
CA ARG A 212 -20.82 8.82 27.46
C ARG A 212 -22.19 8.88 28.11
N LYS A 213 -23.11 9.64 27.52
CA LYS A 213 -24.53 9.56 27.83
C LYS A 213 -25.25 8.89 26.67
N ILE A 214 -25.85 7.73 26.93
CA ILE A 214 -26.48 6.88 25.90
C ILE A 214 -27.88 6.54 26.39
N ASN A 215 -28.90 6.90 25.60
CA ASN A 215 -30.31 6.68 25.93
C ASN A 215 -30.70 7.14 27.35
N GLY A 216 -30.22 8.33 27.74
CA GLY A 216 -30.50 8.95 29.04
C GLY A 216 -29.72 8.39 30.23
N LYS A 217 -28.80 7.44 30.03
CA LYS A 217 -27.92 6.89 31.09
C LYS A 217 -26.48 7.29 30.87
N TYR A 218 -25.74 7.50 31.96
CA TYR A 218 -24.31 7.81 31.95
C TYR A 218 -23.49 6.53 32.06
N TYR A 219 -22.46 6.41 31.23
CA TYR A 219 -21.54 5.27 31.17
C TYR A 219 -20.10 5.76 31.28
N VAL A 220 -19.40 5.39 32.35
CA VAL A 220 -17.96 5.67 32.54
C VAL A 220 -17.16 4.40 32.25
N MET A 221 -16.43 4.41 31.15
CA MET A 221 -15.54 3.34 30.70
C MET A 221 -14.15 3.55 31.28
N ASN A 222 -13.53 2.49 31.80
CA ASN A 222 -12.19 2.53 32.36
C ASN A 222 -11.43 1.23 32.05
N ILE A 223 -10.11 1.31 32.07
CA ILE A 223 -9.19 0.18 32.17
C ILE A 223 -8.89 -0.10 33.64
N THR A 224 -8.73 -1.36 34.02
CA THR A 224 -8.00 -1.77 35.23
C THR A 224 -7.17 -3.01 34.94
N TRP A 225 -6.12 -3.27 35.72
CA TRP A 225 -5.29 -4.47 35.56
C TRP A 225 -5.19 -5.24 36.87
N PRO A 226 -5.94 -6.35 37.04
CA PRO A 226 -5.75 -7.29 38.15
C PRO A 226 -4.35 -7.91 38.13
N ARG A 227 -3.69 -8.08 39.28
CA ARG A 227 -2.29 -8.57 39.34
C ARG A 227 -2.08 -9.93 38.67
N ASP A 228 -3.04 -10.81 38.82
CA ASP A 228 -2.99 -12.19 38.32
C ASP A 228 -3.76 -12.35 37.00
N GLY A 229 -4.03 -11.24 36.31
CA GLY A 229 -4.83 -11.20 35.10
C GLY A 229 -4.23 -10.30 34.03
N MET A 230 -5.10 -9.75 33.20
CA MET A 230 -4.75 -8.90 32.07
C MET A 230 -5.43 -7.54 32.18
N ARG A 231 -5.03 -6.59 31.34
CA ARG A 231 -5.77 -5.35 31.11
C ARG A 231 -7.25 -5.69 30.84
N THR A 232 -8.13 -5.10 31.64
CA THR A 232 -9.56 -5.45 31.72
C THR A 232 -10.42 -4.20 31.53
N GLN A 233 -11.36 -4.26 30.60
CA GLN A 233 -12.33 -3.19 30.35
C GLN A 233 -13.48 -3.29 31.35
N ILE A 234 -13.71 -2.22 32.10
CA ILE A 234 -14.84 -2.07 33.04
C ILE A 234 -15.70 -0.88 32.63
N ILE A 235 -17.01 -0.97 32.91
CA ILE A 235 -17.96 0.13 32.68
C ILE A 235 -18.83 0.31 33.91
N HIS A 236 -19.04 1.57 34.30
CA HIS A 236 -19.95 1.98 35.34
C HIS A 236 -21.13 2.74 34.74
N ARG A 237 -22.36 2.41 35.13
CA ARG A 237 -23.60 2.99 34.61
C ARG A 237 -24.42 3.69 35.70
N ALA A 238 -24.99 4.85 35.42
CA ALA A 238 -25.89 5.58 36.32
C ALA A 238 -27.03 6.32 35.59
N ASP A 239 -28.08 6.68 36.31
CA ASP A 239 -29.18 7.54 35.83
C ASP A 239 -28.90 9.04 36.01
N GLN A 240 -27.97 9.38 36.90
CA GLN A 240 -27.52 10.75 37.17
C GLN A 240 -25.99 10.78 37.06
N ILE A 241 -25.43 11.85 36.51
CA ILE A 241 -23.97 11.97 36.36
C ILE A 241 -23.23 11.90 37.71
N THR A 242 -23.89 12.33 38.79
CA THR A 242 -23.41 12.27 40.18
C THR A 242 -23.55 10.89 40.83
N GLY A 243 -24.10 9.91 40.12
CA GLY A 243 -24.36 8.56 40.64
C GLY A 243 -25.69 8.41 41.39
N PRO A 244 -25.91 7.28 42.06
CA PRO A 244 -24.95 6.18 42.25
C PRO A 244 -24.69 5.39 40.95
N TYR A 245 -23.47 4.88 40.81
CA TYR A 245 -23.07 4.05 39.68
C TYR A 245 -23.05 2.56 40.05
N GLU A 246 -23.53 1.71 39.15
CA GLU A 246 -23.30 0.25 39.17
C GLU A 246 -22.20 -0.12 38.16
N GLY A 247 -21.28 -1.01 38.52
CA GLY A 247 -20.15 -1.39 37.66
C GLY A 247 -20.18 -2.83 37.18
N ARG A 248 -19.61 -3.09 36.00
CA ARG A 248 -19.40 -4.45 35.45
C ARG A 248 -18.06 -4.56 34.74
N VAL A 249 -17.48 -5.76 34.77
CA VAL A 249 -16.46 -6.17 33.80
C VAL A 249 -17.14 -6.42 32.45
N ILE A 250 -16.63 -5.79 31.41
CA ILE A 250 -17.22 -5.83 30.06
C ILE A 250 -16.36 -6.66 29.11
N LEU A 251 -15.04 -6.61 29.27
CA LEU A 251 -14.12 -7.41 28.46
C LEU A 251 -12.85 -7.73 29.24
N GLN A 252 -12.44 -8.99 29.15
CA GLN A 252 -11.17 -9.50 29.67
C GLN A 252 -10.63 -10.54 28.68
N ASP A 253 -10.19 -10.08 27.52
CA ASP A 253 -9.69 -10.92 26.44
C ASP A 253 -8.48 -10.25 25.78
N ARG A 254 -7.39 -11.01 25.61
CA ARG A 254 -6.12 -10.59 24.99
C ARG A 254 -5.52 -9.25 25.48
N GLY A 255 -5.92 -8.78 26.65
CA GLY A 255 -5.49 -7.49 27.21
C GLY A 255 -5.98 -6.26 26.42
N VAL A 256 -7.02 -6.39 25.60
CA VAL A 256 -7.64 -5.26 24.88
C VAL A 256 -8.57 -4.52 25.82
N ALA A 257 -8.27 -3.24 26.06
CA ALA A 257 -9.01 -2.37 26.96
C ALA A 257 -8.56 -0.91 26.77
N GLN A 258 -9.23 0.01 27.46
CA GLN A 258 -9.03 1.46 27.42
C GLN A 258 -9.42 2.07 26.06
N GLY A 259 -10.35 3.01 26.11
CA GLY A 259 -10.98 3.61 24.93
C GLY A 259 -12.45 3.87 25.17
N GLY A 260 -13.25 3.93 24.10
CA GLY A 260 -14.63 4.40 24.17
C GLY A 260 -15.60 3.67 23.25
N LEU A 261 -16.89 3.80 23.56
CA LEU A 261 -17.98 3.37 22.69
C LEU A 261 -18.22 4.40 21.58
N ILE A 262 -18.56 3.89 20.39
CA ILE A 262 -18.89 4.67 19.20
C ILE A 262 -20.00 3.98 18.41
N ASP A 263 -20.92 4.77 17.88
CA ASP A 263 -22.02 4.31 17.03
C ASP A 263 -21.75 4.62 15.56
N SER A 264 -22.35 3.83 14.66
CA SER A 264 -22.37 4.12 13.23
C SER A 264 -23.62 4.91 12.83
N PRO A 265 -23.61 5.60 11.66
CA PRO A 265 -24.82 6.22 11.11
C PRO A 265 -25.97 5.22 10.89
N GLN A 266 -25.66 3.92 10.76
CA GLN A 266 -26.65 2.84 10.60
C GLN A 266 -27.22 2.35 11.94
N GLY A 267 -26.70 2.83 13.07
CA GLY A 267 -27.13 2.45 14.41
C GLY A 267 -26.41 1.23 15.01
N ASP A 268 -25.40 0.70 14.32
CA ASP A 268 -24.50 -0.32 14.87
C ASP A 268 -23.58 0.31 15.92
N TRP A 269 -23.09 -0.50 16.86
CA TRP A 269 -22.21 -0.03 17.93
C TRP A 269 -20.90 -0.80 17.95
N TYR A 270 -19.83 -0.07 18.27
CA TYR A 270 -18.48 -0.59 18.42
C TYR A 270 -17.84 -0.02 19.68
N ALA A 271 -16.83 -0.73 20.18
CA ALA A 271 -15.86 -0.21 21.12
C ALA A 271 -14.51 -0.04 20.41
N MET A 272 -13.98 1.17 20.41
CA MET A 272 -12.61 1.46 19.98
C MET A 272 -11.71 1.41 21.21
N MET A 273 -10.76 0.49 21.22
CA MET A 273 -9.83 0.27 22.33
C MET A 273 -8.41 0.05 21.78
N PHE A 274 -7.46 -0.35 22.61
CA PHE A 274 -6.15 -0.79 22.12
C PHE A 274 -5.57 -1.98 22.89
N GLN A 275 -4.60 -2.63 22.26
CA GLN A 275 -3.82 -3.75 22.81
C GLN A 275 -2.35 -3.35 22.97
N ASP A 276 -1.74 -3.72 24.09
CA ASP A 276 -0.29 -3.69 24.24
C ASP A 276 0.33 -4.79 23.34
N HIS A 277 1.13 -4.38 22.34
CA HIS A 277 1.56 -5.26 21.25
C HIS A 277 3.10 -5.29 21.13
N GLY A 278 3.81 -5.43 22.25
CA GLY A 278 5.28 -5.53 22.23
C GLY A 278 5.96 -4.28 21.67
N ALA A 279 7.06 -4.46 20.95
CA ALA A 279 7.91 -3.36 20.48
C ALA A 279 7.22 -2.40 19.49
N VAL A 280 6.23 -2.85 18.71
CA VAL A 280 5.50 -1.94 17.80
C VAL A 280 4.66 -0.91 18.57
N GLY A 281 4.36 -1.19 19.84
CA GLY A 281 3.63 -0.30 20.74
C GLY A 281 2.20 -0.74 21.01
N ARG A 282 1.32 0.23 21.26
CA ARG A 282 -0.07 0.04 21.66
C ARG A 282 -0.99 0.26 20.46
N THR A 283 -1.62 -0.81 20.00
CA THR A 283 -2.32 -0.87 18.69
C THR A 283 -3.84 -0.79 18.84
N PRO A 284 -4.54 0.09 18.09
CA PRO A 284 -6.00 0.16 18.10
C PRO A 284 -6.70 -1.12 17.66
N TYR A 285 -7.76 -1.45 18.39
CA TYR A 285 -8.67 -2.58 18.17
C TYR A 285 -10.10 -2.06 18.11
N LEU A 286 -10.84 -2.51 17.10
CA LEU A 286 -12.27 -2.26 16.98
C LEU A 286 -13.04 -3.51 17.37
N VAL A 287 -14.06 -3.37 18.21
CA VAL A 287 -14.84 -4.51 18.70
C VAL A 287 -16.32 -4.22 18.46
N PRO A 288 -16.99 -4.96 17.55
CA PRO A 288 -18.44 -4.88 17.39
C PRO A 288 -19.15 -5.22 18.70
N MET A 289 -20.29 -4.60 18.97
CA MET A 289 -21.02 -4.83 20.19
C MET A 289 -22.54 -4.76 20.03
N LYS A 290 -23.24 -5.34 21.00
CA LYS A 290 -24.71 -5.30 21.10
C LYS A 290 -25.14 -4.82 22.48
N TRP A 291 -26.34 -4.25 22.56
CA TRP A 291 -26.95 -3.87 23.83
C TRP A 291 -27.81 -5.01 24.39
N ARG A 292 -27.65 -5.33 25.68
CA ARG A 292 -28.50 -6.25 26.43
C ARG A 292 -28.80 -5.66 27.80
N ASP A 293 -30.08 -5.46 28.12
CA ASP A 293 -30.54 -4.88 29.39
C ASP A 293 -29.85 -3.54 29.74
N GLY A 294 -29.61 -2.74 28.69
CA GLY A 294 -28.91 -1.45 28.77
C GLY A 294 -27.42 -1.55 29.09
N TRP A 295 -26.78 -2.71 28.87
CA TRP A 295 -25.34 -2.90 28.98
C TRP A 295 -24.73 -3.27 27.62
N PRO A 296 -23.52 -2.78 27.30
CA PRO A 296 -22.79 -3.22 26.13
C PRO A 296 -22.25 -4.65 26.34
N VAL A 297 -22.41 -5.48 25.31
CA VAL A 297 -21.84 -6.83 25.20
C VAL A 297 -20.88 -6.79 24.02
N LEU A 298 -19.57 -6.83 24.30
CA LEU A 298 -18.51 -6.71 23.30
C LEU A 298 -18.20 -8.07 22.66
N GLY A 299 -17.96 -8.05 21.34
CA GLY A 299 -17.59 -9.24 20.57
C GLY A 299 -18.65 -10.34 20.59
N ASP A 300 -18.20 -11.59 20.46
CA ASP A 300 -19.05 -12.77 20.64
C ASP A 300 -19.07 -13.16 22.13
N GLU A 301 -19.97 -12.53 22.90
CA GLU A 301 -20.11 -12.73 24.36
C GLU A 301 -18.79 -12.57 25.13
N GLY A 302 -18.04 -11.50 24.85
CA GLY A 302 -16.76 -11.20 25.49
C GLY A 302 -15.53 -11.80 24.80
N LYS A 303 -15.69 -12.41 23.61
CA LYS A 303 -14.58 -12.85 22.76
C LYS A 303 -14.33 -11.90 21.61
N LEU A 304 -13.08 -11.46 21.48
CA LEU A 304 -12.66 -10.53 20.45
C LEU A 304 -12.60 -11.18 19.07
N PRO A 305 -13.16 -10.55 18.02
CA PRO A 305 -13.02 -11.05 16.67
C PRO A 305 -11.68 -10.64 16.05
N ASP A 306 -11.11 -11.52 15.24
CA ASP A 306 -9.98 -11.16 14.38
C ASP A 306 -10.46 -10.40 13.14
N HIS A 307 -11.66 -10.71 12.64
CA HIS A 307 -12.28 -10.09 11.47
C HIS A 307 -13.55 -9.32 11.84
N LEU A 308 -13.72 -8.16 11.24
CA LEU A 308 -14.81 -7.23 11.50
C LEU A 308 -15.88 -7.36 10.42
N PRO A 309 -17.17 -7.20 10.77
CA PRO A 309 -18.26 -7.14 9.80
C PRO A 309 -18.31 -5.78 9.08
N ILE A 310 -17.15 -5.19 8.80
CA ILE A 310 -16.98 -3.94 8.05
C ILE A 310 -16.22 -4.29 6.77
N PRO A 311 -16.81 -4.07 5.59
CA PRO A 311 -16.12 -4.31 4.33
C PRO A 311 -14.98 -3.29 4.17
N ILE A 312 -13.76 -3.74 3.86
CA ILE A 312 -12.69 -2.82 3.46
C ILE A 312 -12.96 -2.37 2.03
N ASN A 313 -13.04 -1.06 1.82
CA ASN A 313 -12.93 -0.50 0.48
C ASN A 313 -11.45 -0.53 0.06
N SER A 314 -11.14 -0.98 -1.16
CA SER A 314 -9.75 -1.19 -1.61
C SER A 314 -8.89 0.09 -1.74
N ASP A 315 -9.44 1.26 -1.36
CA ASP A 315 -8.84 2.59 -1.55
C ASP A 315 -8.53 3.32 -0.24
N SER A 316 -9.02 2.86 0.92
CA SER A 316 -8.79 3.48 2.23
C SER A 316 -7.56 2.96 3.07
N VAL A 317 -6.31 3.47 2.89
CA VAL A 317 -5.09 2.98 3.62
C VAL A 317 -5.04 3.75 4.94
N SER A 318 -4.61 3.12 6.03
CA SER A 318 -4.18 3.93 7.18
C SER A 318 -2.93 4.76 6.85
N ALA A 319 -3.09 6.08 6.70
CA ALA A 319 -2.04 7.00 6.25
C ALA A 319 -1.30 7.67 7.45
N ILE A 320 -0.87 6.86 8.41
CA ILE A 320 -0.22 7.33 9.66
C ILE A 320 1.32 7.36 9.59
N VAL A 321 1.89 6.86 8.49
CA VAL A 321 3.31 6.91 8.11
C VAL A 321 3.40 7.21 6.62
N ALA A 322 4.48 7.86 6.18
CA ALA A 322 4.65 8.24 4.79
C ALA A 322 6.13 8.36 4.42
N SER A 323 6.45 8.04 3.16
CA SER A 323 7.75 8.40 2.58
C SER A 323 7.80 9.91 2.30
N ASP A 324 8.99 10.48 2.34
CA ASP A 324 9.24 11.91 2.14
C ASP A 324 10.58 12.12 1.44
N GLU A 325 10.57 12.79 0.29
CA GLU A 325 11.78 13.13 -0.47
C GLU A 325 12.27 14.57 -0.14
N PHE A 326 11.68 15.21 0.88
CA PHE A 326 12.02 16.56 1.37
C PHE A 326 11.97 17.68 0.31
N GLU A 327 11.30 17.43 -0.81
CA GLU A 327 10.90 18.43 -1.78
C GLU A 327 9.60 19.10 -1.31
N ARG A 328 9.53 20.42 -1.42
CA ARG A 328 8.38 21.22 -0.98
C ARG A 328 7.97 22.21 -2.04
N LYS A 329 6.68 22.30 -2.30
CA LYS A 329 6.08 23.41 -3.05
C LYS A 329 5.87 24.61 -2.12
N PRO A 330 5.73 25.85 -2.66
CA PRO A 330 5.58 27.06 -1.85
C PRO A 330 4.44 27.03 -0.82
N ASP A 331 3.39 26.27 -1.08
CA ASP A 331 2.19 26.20 -0.22
C ASP A 331 2.09 24.87 0.57
N GLU A 332 3.11 24.00 0.49
CA GLU A 332 3.15 22.74 1.23
C GLU A 332 3.77 22.94 2.63
N PRO A 333 3.26 22.27 3.69
CA PRO A 333 3.89 22.30 5.00
C PRO A 333 5.35 21.83 4.97
N GLU A 334 6.21 22.43 5.81
CA GLU A 334 7.64 22.06 5.88
C GLU A 334 7.86 20.58 6.20
N LEU A 335 6.98 19.99 7.01
CA LEU A 335 6.96 18.56 7.30
C LEU A 335 5.53 18.00 7.19
N PRO A 336 5.34 16.87 6.49
CA PRO A 336 4.09 16.10 6.55
C PRO A 336 3.70 15.72 7.99
N LEU A 337 2.41 15.53 8.22
CA LEU A 337 1.83 15.22 9.53
C LEU A 337 2.37 13.93 10.16
N GLN A 338 2.95 13.03 9.38
CA GLN A 338 3.50 11.77 9.89
C GLN A 338 4.76 11.98 10.74
N TRP A 339 5.45 13.11 10.55
CA TRP A 339 6.66 13.46 11.29
C TRP A 339 6.34 14.03 12.68
N GLN A 340 7.09 13.56 13.67
CA GLN A 340 7.15 14.15 15.00
C GLN A 340 8.59 14.18 15.50
N TRP A 341 9.00 15.28 16.10
CA TRP A 341 10.24 15.42 16.84
C TRP A 341 10.16 14.69 18.17
N ASN A 342 11.26 14.03 18.54
CA ASN A 342 11.49 13.60 19.91
C ASN A 342 11.79 14.84 20.77
N HIS A 343 10.85 15.22 21.65
CA HIS A 343 10.85 16.50 22.39
C HIS A 343 10.72 17.73 21.49
N ASN A 344 10.62 18.93 22.08
CA ASN A 344 10.48 20.17 21.32
C ASN A 344 11.73 20.40 20.45
N PRO A 345 11.56 20.67 19.14
CA PRO A 345 12.68 20.97 18.27
C PRO A 345 13.35 22.31 18.62
N ASP A 346 14.54 22.49 18.09
CA ASP A 346 15.24 23.76 17.97
C ASP A 346 15.14 24.23 16.51
N HIS A 347 14.26 25.19 16.24
CA HIS A 347 13.97 25.64 14.89
C HIS A 347 15.14 26.37 14.21
N GLU A 348 16.20 26.74 14.93
CA GLU A 348 17.41 27.31 14.32
C GLU A 348 18.33 26.23 13.72
N HIS A 349 18.06 24.96 14.02
CA HIS A 349 18.98 23.83 13.77
C HIS A 349 18.41 22.75 12.86
N TRP A 350 17.35 23.05 12.12
CA TRP A 350 16.87 22.22 11.01
C TRP A 350 16.29 23.09 9.89
N SER A 351 16.32 22.60 8.66
CA SER A 351 15.74 23.32 7.51
C SER A 351 15.45 22.34 6.37
N VAL A 352 14.32 22.52 5.68
CA VAL A 352 14.03 21.87 4.39
C VAL A 352 14.19 22.82 3.20
N THR A 353 14.55 24.08 3.48
CA THR A 353 14.65 25.14 2.47
C THR A 353 16.09 25.59 2.19
N ASP A 354 17.02 25.37 3.14
CA ASP A 354 18.44 25.72 2.98
C ASP A 354 19.08 25.01 1.79
N ARG A 355 18.62 23.79 1.52
CA ARG A 355 18.97 22.98 0.37
C ARG A 355 17.69 22.28 -0.13
N PRO A 356 16.98 22.85 -1.14
CA PRO A 356 15.74 22.27 -1.64
C PRO A 356 15.87 20.79 -2.03
N GLY A 357 14.92 19.95 -1.59
CA GLY A 357 14.96 18.49 -1.77
C GLY A 357 15.81 17.76 -0.71
N TRP A 358 16.18 18.44 0.37
CA TRP A 358 16.97 17.87 1.47
C TRP A 358 16.51 18.43 2.82
N LEU A 359 16.41 17.56 3.82
CA LEU A 359 16.34 17.95 5.23
C LEU A 359 17.76 18.15 5.76
N ARG A 360 18.11 19.36 6.17
CA ARG A 360 19.34 19.66 6.89
C ARG A 360 19.12 19.57 8.39
N LEU A 361 20.01 18.88 9.10
CA LEU A 361 20.10 18.91 10.56
C LEU A 361 21.47 19.44 10.99
N THR A 362 21.49 20.49 11.82
CA THR A 362 22.73 21.13 12.32
C THR A 362 22.90 20.87 13.81
N THR A 363 24.10 20.53 14.27
CA THR A 363 24.35 20.26 15.69
C THR A 363 24.36 21.58 16.49
N GLY A 364 23.36 21.78 17.36
CA GLY A 364 23.25 22.97 18.21
C GLY A 364 23.75 22.79 19.66
N GLN A 365 23.88 21.54 20.11
CA GLN A 365 24.33 21.21 21.46
C GLN A 365 25.20 19.95 21.47
N THR A 366 26.03 19.82 22.50
CA THR A 366 26.80 18.59 22.73
C THR A 366 26.04 17.60 23.59
N THR A 367 26.08 16.32 23.23
CA THR A 367 25.54 15.18 24.00
C THR A 367 26.42 13.94 23.79
N THR A 368 26.30 12.97 24.69
CA THR A 368 26.99 11.67 24.59
C THR A 368 26.13 10.58 23.97
N ASP A 369 24.82 10.80 23.82
CA ASP A 369 23.88 9.78 23.35
C ASP A 369 22.69 10.39 22.58
N LEU A 370 21.98 9.52 21.86
CA LEU A 370 20.82 9.86 21.04
C LEU A 370 19.60 10.31 21.85
N LEU A 371 19.44 9.86 23.10
CA LEU A 371 18.26 10.24 23.91
C LEU A 371 18.31 11.70 24.35
N HIS A 372 19.49 12.30 24.43
CA HIS A 372 19.63 13.73 24.72
C HIS A 372 19.95 14.56 23.47
N ALA A 373 19.78 13.99 22.28
CA ALA A 373 19.94 14.68 21.00
C ALA A 373 18.63 15.38 20.59
N ARG A 374 18.62 16.72 20.68
CA ARG A 374 17.56 17.56 20.10
C ARG A 374 17.53 17.41 18.57
N ASN A 375 16.39 17.74 17.97
CA ASN A 375 16.14 17.61 16.53
C ASN A 375 16.29 16.18 16.00
N THR A 376 15.95 15.19 16.83
CA THR A 376 15.73 13.82 16.36
C THR A 376 14.33 13.72 15.77
N LEU A 377 14.24 13.62 14.43
CA LEU A 377 13.00 13.59 13.68
C LEU A 377 12.51 12.15 13.50
N THR A 378 11.23 11.87 13.76
CA THR A 378 10.74 10.48 13.85
C THR A 378 9.41 10.20 13.16
N GLN A 379 9.21 8.96 12.70
CA GLN A 379 7.89 8.39 12.38
C GLN A 379 7.68 7.06 13.12
N ARG A 380 6.42 6.65 13.28
CA ARG A 380 6.05 5.35 13.86
C ARG A 380 6.64 4.19 13.04
N THR A 381 7.12 3.15 13.70
CA THR A 381 7.22 1.83 13.06
C THR A 381 5.84 1.20 12.94
N PHE A 382 5.70 0.15 12.15
CA PHE A 382 4.42 -0.56 11.99
C PHE A 382 4.60 -2.05 11.69
N GLY A 383 3.58 -2.82 12.06
CA GLY A 383 3.52 -4.27 11.89
C GLY A 383 2.73 -4.72 10.66
N PRO A 384 2.92 -5.99 10.22
CA PRO A 384 3.79 -6.97 10.87
C PRO A 384 5.29 -6.78 10.56
N VAL A 385 5.64 -6.07 9.50
CA VAL A 385 7.02 -5.73 9.14
C VAL A 385 7.08 -4.32 8.58
N SER A 386 8.13 -3.58 8.91
CA SER A 386 8.37 -2.24 8.36
C SER A 386 9.85 -2.04 8.05
N THR A 387 10.17 -1.24 7.05
CA THR A 387 11.52 -0.93 6.62
C THR A 387 11.61 0.56 6.33
N ALA A 388 12.64 1.22 6.86
CA ALA A 388 12.98 2.59 6.52
C ALA A 388 14.32 2.62 5.81
N THR A 389 14.45 3.49 4.81
CA THR A 389 15.71 3.80 4.14
C THR A 389 15.92 5.30 4.04
N THR A 390 17.17 5.73 4.09
CA THR A 390 17.54 7.13 3.91
C THR A 390 18.86 7.29 3.17
N THR A 391 19.08 8.47 2.60
CA THR A 391 20.32 8.90 1.96
C THR A 391 20.84 10.11 2.69
N ILE A 392 22.09 10.07 3.12
CA ILE A 392 22.73 11.11 3.93
C ILE A 392 23.98 11.62 3.20
N ASP A 393 24.08 12.94 3.09
CA ASP A 393 25.30 13.67 2.75
C ASP A 393 25.96 14.14 4.05
N VAL A 394 27.16 13.62 4.30
CA VAL A 394 27.93 13.85 5.52
C VAL A 394 29.09 14.82 5.33
N ALA A 395 29.17 15.53 4.20
CA ALA A 395 30.32 16.39 3.88
C ALA A 395 30.68 17.37 5.00
N ASN A 396 29.68 18.02 5.60
CA ASN A 396 29.82 19.11 6.57
C ASN A 396 29.83 18.68 8.04
N MET A 397 30.02 17.38 8.33
CA MET A 397 30.23 16.91 9.70
C MET A 397 31.54 17.45 10.29
N GLN A 398 31.53 17.79 11.57
CA GLN A 398 32.70 18.22 12.36
C GLN A 398 33.20 17.13 13.32
N ASP A 399 34.38 17.32 13.91
CA ASP A 399 34.93 16.38 14.89
C ASP A 399 33.96 16.18 16.05
N GLY A 400 33.55 14.93 16.26
CA GLY A 400 32.61 14.51 17.29
C GLY A 400 31.16 14.38 16.82
N ASP A 401 30.82 14.74 15.58
CA ASP A 401 29.45 14.56 15.06
C ASP A 401 29.11 13.07 14.86
N VAL A 402 27.84 12.74 15.12
CA VAL A 402 27.23 11.42 14.88
C VAL A 402 25.85 11.62 14.26
N THR A 403 25.61 10.97 13.12
CA THR A 403 24.33 11.02 12.39
C THR A 403 23.91 9.64 11.91
N GLY A 404 22.64 9.41 11.63
CA GLY A 404 22.21 8.15 11.03
C GLY A 404 20.70 7.94 10.98
N LEU A 405 20.34 6.67 10.81
CA LEU A 405 18.99 6.14 10.88
C LEU A 405 18.88 5.18 12.07
N ALA A 406 17.95 5.47 12.97
CA ALA A 406 17.74 4.71 14.20
C ALA A 406 16.34 4.08 14.27
N VAL A 407 16.21 3.09 15.13
CA VAL A 407 14.95 2.69 15.76
C VAL A 407 14.98 3.18 17.20
N LEU A 408 14.24 4.26 17.46
CA LEU A 408 14.23 5.00 18.71
C LEU A 408 13.27 4.39 19.72
N GLN A 409 13.84 4.04 20.86
CA GLN A 409 13.23 3.81 22.17
C GLN A 409 14.39 3.96 23.19
N ARG A 410 14.19 3.74 24.48
CA ARG A 410 15.25 3.70 25.50
C ARG A 410 16.38 2.77 25.08
N LYS A 411 16.01 1.56 24.64
CA LYS A 411 16.93 0.54 24.09
C LYS A 411 16.95 0.66 22.56
N TYR A 412 17.49 1.77 22.07
CA TYR A 412 17.58 2.06 20.65
C TYR A 412 18.71 1.27 19.97
N GLY A 413 18.63 1.20 18.65
CA GLY A 413 19.72 0.82 17.78
C GLY A 413 19.79 1.76 16.60
N PHE A 414 20.99 2.03 16.08
CA PHE A 414 21.17 2.83 14.88
C PHE A 414 22.31 2.34 14.00
N VAL A 415 22.19 2.66 12.72
CA VAL A 415 23.29 2.65 11.76
C VAL A 415 23.54 4.07 11.29
N GLY A 416 24.81 4.48 11.28
CA GLY A 416 25.15 5.88 11.13
C GLY A 416 26.59 6.14 10.72
N VAL A 417 26.97 7.42 10.71
CA VAL A 417 28.35 7.89 10.51
C VAL A 417 28.79 8.61 11.78
N LYS A 418 30.01 8.33 12.24
CA LYS A 418 30.72 9.14 13.24
C LYS A 418 31.92 9.86 12.62
N ALA A 419 32.18 11.09 13.04
CA ALA A 419 33.33 11.88 12.64
C ALA A 419 34.38 11.97 13.77
N GLU A 420 35.63 11.66 13.47
CA GLU A 420 36.76 11.67 14.41
C GLU A 420 37.93 12.49 13.85
N GLY A 421 38.27 13.61 14.48
CA GLY A 421 39.26 14.54 13.96
C GLY A 421 38.79 15.30 12.72
N GLN A 422 39.72 15.85 11.93
CA GLN A 422 39.37 16.79 10.85
C GLN A 422 38.80 16.14 9.58
N SER A 423 39.07 14.85 9.33
CA SER A 423 38.72 14.23 8.04
C SER A 423 38.32 12.75 8.09
N LYS A 424 38.44 12.09 9.26
CA LYS A 424 38.11 10.66 9.36
C LYS A 424 36.63 10.51 9.69
N LYS A 425 35.91 9.80 8.84
CA LYS A 425 34.52 9.39 9.03
C LYS A 425 34.45 7.86 9.00
N SER A 426 33.57 7.28 9.80
CA SER A 426 33.34 5.84 9.82
C SER A 426 31.84 5.55 9.87
N ILE A 427 31.41 4.54 9.11
CA ILE A 427 30.09 3.92 9.30
C ILE A 427 30.13 3.11 10.59
N VAL A 428 29.11 3.23 11.43
CA VAL A 428 28.98 2.51 12.69
C VAL A 428 27.60 1.90 12.86
N MET A 429 27.53 0.79 13.59
CA MET A 429 26.28 0.27 14.17
C MET A 429 26.40 0.30 15.69
N VAL A 430 25.41 0.90 16.34
CA VAL A 430 25.37 1.08 17.80
C VAL A 430 24.04 0.56 18.35
N SER A 431 24.06 -0.15 19.48
CA SER A 431 22.85 -0.47 20.24
C SER A 431 22.99 -0.12 21.72
N THR A 432 21.86 0.09 22.41
CA THR A 432 21.78 0.31 23.86
C THR A 432 21.01 -0.81 24.57
N GLU A 433 21.05 -2.03 24.07
CA GLU A 433 20.38 -3.19 24.70
C GLU A 433 20.84 -3.42 26.15
N SER A 434 22.10 -3.09 26.43
CA SER A 434 22.74 -3.13 27.75
C SER A 434 22.53 -1.87 28.59
N ASP A 435 21.60 -0.98 28.20
CA ASP A 435 21.35 0.34 28.81
C ASP A 435 22.52 1.34 28.69
N SER A 436 23.56 1.01 27.92
CA SER A 436 24.66 1.91 27.57
C SER A 436 25.03 1.73 26.08
N PRO A 437 25.49 2.78 25.37
CA PRO A 437 25.85 2.65 23.97
C PRO A 437 27.01 1.66 23.75
N VAL A 438 26.78 0.66 22.91
CA VAL A 438 27.79 -0.29 22.46
C VAL A 438 27.94 -0.17 20.95
N GLU A 439 29.14 0.17 20.49
CA GLU A 439 29.51 0.12 19.09
C GLU A 439 29.86 -1.33 18.72
N HIS A 440 29.03 -1.95 17.88
CA HIS A 440 29.19 -3.35 17.47
C HIS A 440 30.12 -3.48 16.26
N GLU A 441 30.10 -2.49 15.37
CA GLU A 441 30.90 -2.51 14.16
C GLU A 441 31.27 -1.08 13.74
N CYS A 442 32.48 -0.91 13.17
CA CYS A 442 33.00 0.36 12.70
C CYS A 442 33.82 0.16 11.42
N ILE A 443 33.39 0.78 10.33
CA ILE A 443 33.97 0.64 8.99
C ILE A 443 34.39 2.02 8.48
N PRO A 444 35.64 2.23 8.02
CA PRO A 444 36.06 3.52 7.45
C PRO A 444 35.16 3.96 6.27
N LEU A 445 34.79 5.23 6.23
CA LEU A 445 34.03 5.85 5.15
C LEU A 445 34.93 6.80 4.36
N THR A 446 35.03 6.59 3.04
CA THR A 446 35.89 7.38 2.14
C THR A 446 35.12 8.27 1.17
N GLN A 447 33.79 8.35 1.29
CA GLN A 447 32.91 9.15 0.45
C GLN A 447 31.93 9.96 1.29
N GLU A 448 31.31 10.97 0.69
CA GLU A 448 30.44 11.92 1.41
C GLU A 448 28.97 11.51 1.43
N THR A 449 28.53 10.68 0.48
CA THR A 449 27.16 10.17 0.45
C THR A 449 27.10 8.72 0.92
N VAL A 450 26.15 8.40 1.80
CA VAL A 450 25.92 7.04 2.30
C VAL A 450 24.42 6.77 2.42
N PHE A 451 24.05 5.50 2.27
CA PHE A 451 22.66 5.05 2.35
C PHE A 451 22.50 4.13 3.55
N PHE A 452 21.41 4.30 4.30
CA PHE A 452 21.09 3.47 5.46
C PHE A 452 19.73 2.84 5.32
N LYS A 453 19.59 1.63 5.86
CA LYS A 453 18.33 0.89 5.92
C LYS A 453 18.19 0.22 7.28
N VAL A 454 16.99 0.31 7.86
CA VAL A 454 16.58 -0.43 9.05
C VAL A 454 15.33 -1.23 8.73
N HIS A 455 15.34 -2.52 9.03
CA HIS A 455 14.22 -3.44 8.87
C HIS A 455 13.74 -3.92 10.24
N CYS A 456 12.45 -3.78 10.53
CA CYS A 456 11.81 -4.21 11.77
C CYS A 456 10.85 -5.37 11.51
N ASP A 457 10.96 -6.42 12.32
CA ASP A 457 10.07 -7.57 12.32
C ASP A 457 9.32 -7.66 13.65
N PHE A 458 7.98 -7.61 13.58
CA PHE A 458 7.06 -7.70 14.72
C PHE A 458 6.19 -8.95 14.67
N ARG A 459 6.40 -9.84 13.68
CA ARG A 459 5.61 -11.07 13.54
C ARG A 459 5.84 -11.96 14.74
N ASP A 460 4.74 -12.51 15.26
CA ASP A 460 4.77 -13.51 16.33
C ASP A 460 5.57 -13.06 17.58
N GLY A 461 5.71 -11.75 17.80
CA GLY A 461 6.48 -11.18 18.90
C GLY A 461 8.00 -11.26 18.73
N GLU A 462 8.51 -11.42 17.50
CA GLU A 462 9.96 -11.47 17.22
C GLU A 462 10.69 -10.21 17.72
N ASP A 463 10.09 -9.04 17.50
CA ASP A 463 10.54 -7.73 17.96
C ASP A 463 12.04 -7.47 17.68
N LYS A 464 12.49 -7.64 16.42
CA LYS A 464 13.89 -7.43 16.02
C LYS A 464 14.08 -6.35 14.97
N ALA A 465 15.16 -5.58 15.12
CA ALA A 465 15.61 -4.60 14.14
C ALA A 465 16.95 -5.02 13.51
N TYR A 466 17.04 -4.93 12.19
CA TYR A 466 18.21 -5.28 11.38
C TYR A 466 18.72 -4.06 10.63
N PHE A 467 20.04 -3.88 10.64
CA PHE A 467 20.69 -2.67 10.16
C PHE A 467 21.56 -2.94 8.93
N PHE A 468 21.50 -2.03 7.97
CA PHE A 468 22.26 -2.14 6.72
C PHE A 468 22.76 -0.77 6.27
N PHE A 469 23.89 -0.78 5.57
CA PHE A 469 24.38 0.37 4.84
C PHE A 469 24.59 0.03 3.36
N SER A 470 24.68 1.05 2.52
CA SER A 470 25.10 0.95 1.13
C SER A 470 25.94 2.16 0.76
N LEU A 471 26.90 1.96 -0.14
CA LEU A 471 27.73 3.03 -0.70
C LEU A 471 27.25 3.49 -2.08
N ASP A 472 26.32 2.77 -2.71
CA ASP A 472 25.88 2.99 -4.10
C ASP A 472 24.35 2.93 -4.28
N ALA A 473 23.60 2.81 -3.18
CA ALA A 473 22.15 2.58 -3.10
C ALA A 473 21.65 1.26 -3.72
N LYS A 474 22.56 0.41 -4.22
CA LYS A 474 22.22 -0.81 -4.97
C LYS A 474 22.60 -2.05 -4.19
N GLN A 475 23.80 -2.08 -3.64
CA GLN A 475 24.31 -3.18 -2.83
C GLN A 475 24.19 -2.82 -1.35
N TRP A 476 23.38 -3.59 -0.62
CA TRP A 476 23.16 -3.41 0.81
C TRP A 476 23.98 -4.43 1.61
N THR A 477 24.80 -3.92 2.52
CA THR A 477 25.62 -4.73 3.44
C THR A 477 25.01 -4.66 4.82
N LYS A 478 24.74 -5.83 5.43
CA LYS A 478 24.34 -5.92 6.84
C LYS A 478 25.51 -5.47 7.71
N ILE A 479 25.23 -4.73 8.78
CA ILE A 479 26.22 -4.25 9.74
C ILE A 479 25.72 -4.50 11.16
N GLY A 480 26.58 -5.08 12.00
CA GLY A 480 26.26 -5.46 13.37
C GLY A 480 25.25 -6.61 13.51
N ASP A 481 24.95 -6.93 14.77
CA ASP A 481 23.92 -7.90 15.15
C ASP A 481 22.52 -7.27 15.19
N PRO A 482 21.44 -8.05 15.03
CA PRO A 482 20.09 -7.55 15.20
C PRO A 482 19.86 -7.05 16.62
N VAL A 483 19.13 -5.94 16.76
CA VAL A 483 18.72 -5.40 18.06
C VAL A 483 17.43 -6.05 18.49
N GLN A 484 17.40 -6.63 19.69
CA GLN A 484 16.17 -7.06 20.34
C GLN A 484 15.43 -5.83 20.86
N MET A 485 14.36 -5.47 20.16
CA MET A 485 13.49 -4.37 20.56
C MET A 485 12.65 -4.80 21.77
N VAL A 486 12.50 -3.89 22.74
CA VAL A 486 11.74 -4.13 23.97
C VAL A 486 10.93 -2.89 24.30
N TYR A 487 9.62 -3.02 24.51
CA TYR A 487 8.79 -1.92 25.01
C TYR A 487 9.11 -1.65 26.49
N THR A 488 9.52 -0.42 26.83
CA THR A 488 9.94 -0.06 28.19
C THR A 488 9.25 1.21 28.68
N LEU A 489 9.01 1.27 30.00
CA LEU A 489 8.23 2.33 30.61
C LEU A 489 8.86 3.71 30.69
N PRO A 490 10.19 3.94 30.73
CA PRO A 490 10.60 5.32 30.79
C PRO A 490 10.26 6.04 29.48
N HIS A 491 9.98 5.37 28.35
CA HIS A 491 9.45 6.06 27.16
C HIS A 491 7.96 5.81 26.93
N PHE A 492 7.44 4.63 27.33
CA PHE A 492 6.03 4.25 27.21
C PHE A 492 5.44 4.50 25.81
N MET A 493 6.27 4.26 24.79
CA MET A 493 6.01 4.50 23.38
C MET A 493 6.59 3.33 22.57
N GLY A 494 5.89 2.95 21.49
CA GLY A 494 6.39 1.98 20.52
C GLY A 494 7.66 2.47 19.83
N TYR A 495 8.43 1.57 19.23
CA TYR A 495 9.63 1.95 18.49
C TYR A 495 9.28 2.87 17.31
N ARG A 496 10.15 3.84 17.05
CA ARG A 496 10.01 4.80 15.94
C ARG A 496 11.24 4.80 15.05
N PHE A 497 11.07 4.93 13.75
CA PHE A 497 12.21 5.28 12.89
C PHE A 497 12.64 6.71 13.21
N ALA A 498 13.94 6.97 13.24
CA ALA A 498 14.48 8.29 13.60
C ALA A 498 15.67 8.72 12.74
N LEU A 499 15.61 9.94 12.23
CA LEU A 499 16.72 10.66 11.61
C LEU A 499 17.32 11.60 12.66
N PHE A 500 18.65 11.62 12.80
CA PHE A 500 19.29 12.40 13.85
C PHE A 500 20.66 12.94 13.43
N ASN A 501 21.10 14.00 14.11
CA ASN A 501 22.47 14.49 14.07
C ASN A 501 22.81 15.12 15.43
N PHE A 502 23.89 14.68 16.07
CA PHE A 502 24.34 15.26 17.34
C PHE A 502 25.86 15.34 17.43
N ALA A 503 26.37 16.26 18.24
CA ALA A 503 27.80 16.45 18.46
C ALA A 503 28.23 15.92 19.83
N THR A 504 29.38 15.25 19.90
CA THR A 504 30.02 14.84 21.16
C THR A 504 31.12 15.81 21.62
N LYS A 505 31.57 16.71 20.74
CA LYS A 505 32.69 17.65 21.00
C LYS A 505 32.39 19.08 20.58
N ASN A 506 32.21 19.32 19.27
CA ASN A 506 32.02 20.66 18.70
C ASN A 506 30.67 20.75 18.01
N THR A 507 29.94 21.84 18.23
CA THR A 507 28.68 22.12 17.54
C THR A 507 28.89 22.88 16.23
N GLY A 508 27.85 22.95 15.41
CA GLY A 508 27.83 23.68 14.13
C GLY A 508 28.10 22.80 12.90
N GLY A 509 28.36 21.50 13.09
CA GLY A 509 28.41 20.56 11.98
C GLY A 509 27.00 20.23 11.47
N SER A 510 26.88 19.93 10.18
CA SER A 510 25.58 19.69 9.54
C SER A 510 25.61 18.50 8.59
N VAL A 511 24.44 17.91 8.39
CA VAL A 511 24.20 16.79 7.49
C VAL A 511 22.91 17.03 6.72
N ASP A 512 22.85 16.52 5.49
CA ASP A 512 21.67 16.66 4.64
C ASP A 512 21.09 15.26 4.33
N PHE A 513 19.81 15.06 4.63
CA PHE A 513 19.04 13.86 4.27
C PHE A 513 18.24 14.13 3.01
N ASN A 514 18.46 13.37 1.93
CA ASN A 514 17.74 13.58 0.66
C ASN A 514 16.35 12.95 0.66
N ARG A 515 16.16 11.86 1.40
CA ARG A 515 14.90 11.11 1.41
C ARG A 515 14.77 10.25 2.64
N PHE A 516 13.53 9.97 3.00
CA PHE A 516 13.10 8.94 3.93
C PHE A 516 12.05 8.10 3.22
N ARG A 517 12.38 6.85 2.92
CA ARG A 517 11.41 5.93 2.32
C ARG A 517 11.04 4.87 3.30
N VAL A 518 9.75 4.74 3.55
CA VAL A 518 9.19 3.71 4.41
C VAL A 518 8.39 2.73 3.55
N SER A 519 8.62 1.44 3.77
CA SER A 519 7.95 0.35 3.09
C SER A 519 7.67 -0.79 4.08
N GLY A 520 6.78 -1.70 3.70
CA GLY A 520 6.28 -2.75 4.58
C GLY A 520 4.76 -2.80 4.56
N ARG A 521 4.19 -3.85 5.13
CA ARG A 521 2.73 -4.05 5.14
C ARG A 521 2.18 -3.40 6.41
N GLN A 522 1.39 -2.33 6.34
CA GLN A 522 0.44 -2.02 7.42
C GLN A 522 -0.78 -2.94 7.27
N SER A 523 -1.31 -3.51 8.36
CA SER A 523 -2.46 -4.43 8.25
C SER A 523 -3.79 -3.78 7.90
N THR A 524 -3.85 -2.48 7.63
CA THR A 524 -5.05 -1.86 7.05
C THR A 524 -4.77 -1.27 5.69
N GLN A 525 -4.61 -2.18 4.72
CA GLN A 525 -5.38 -2.05 3.49
C GLN A 525 -5.35 -3.26 2.54
N HIS A 526 -6.49 -3.50 1.90
CA HIS A 526 -6.53 -4.25 0.65
C HIS A 526 -5.95 -3.40 -0.47
N HIS A 527 -4.94 -3.94 -1.12
CA HIS A 527 -4.46 -3.52 -2.42
C HIS A 527 -5.64 -3.25 -3.37
N SER A 528 -5.70 -2.05 -3.96
CA SER A 528 -6.46 -1.83 -5.21
C SER A 528 -6.15 -2.98 -6.18
N SER A 529 -7.11 -3.36 -7.01
CA SER A 529 -6.87 -4.38 -8.04
C SER A 529 -6.34 -3.71 -9.31
N LEU A 530 -5.60 -4.43 -10.14
CA LEU A 530 -5.10 -3.88 -11.41
C LEU A 530 -6.24 -3.30 -12.26
N LYS A 531 -7.35 -4.03 -12.43
CA LYS A 531 -8.53 -3.55 -13.17
C LYS A 531 -9.16 -2.28 -12.58
N LYS A 532 -9.12 -2.10 -11.26
CA LYS A 532 -9.63 -0.89 -10.61
C LYS A 532 -8.66 0.28 -10.80
N ALA A 533 -7.36 0.05 -10.61
CA ALA A 533 -6.33 1.06 -10.80
C ALA A 533 -6.28 1.56 -12.26
N VAL A 534 -6.48 0.68 -13.24
CA VAL A 534 -6.54 1.09 -14.66
C VAL A 534 -7.80 1.90 -14.97
N GLY A 535 -8.93 1.60 -14.32
CA GLY A 535 -10.20 2.30 -14.55
C GLY A 535 -10.69 2.16 -16.00
N GLY A 536 -11.09 3.28 -16.60
CA GLY A 536 -11.63 3.33 -17.97
C GLY A 536 -10.61 3.61 -19.08
N ARG A 537 -9.31 3.71 -18.75
CA ARG A 537 -8.25 4.11 -19.69
C ARG A 537 -7.99 3.08 -20.79
N PHE A 538 -7.78 1.83 -20.41
CA PHE A 538 -7.52 0.69 -21.29
C PHE A 538 -7.93 -0.61 -20.59
N LYS A 539 -7.92 -1.74 -21.29
CA LYS A 539 -8.17 -3.06 -20.68
C LYS A 539 -6.87 -3.64 -20.12
N ILE A 540 -6.89 -4.18 -18.91
CA ILE A 540 -5.80 -4.98 -18.36
C ILE A 540 -6.18 -6.45 -18.36
N GLY A 541 -5.33 -7.26 -18.96
CA GLY A 541 -5.60 -8.66 -19.25
C GLY A 541 -4.49 -9.60 -18.84
N VAL A 542 -4.79 -10.89 -18.99
CA VAL A 542 -3.84 -11.98 -18.74
C VAL A 542 -3.98 -13.05 -19.81
N GLY A 543 -2.85 -13.48 -20.37
CA GLY A 543 -2.73 -14.63 -21.25
C GLY A 543 -2.55 -15.90 -20.43
N THR A 544 -3.43 -16.88 -20.60
CA THR A 544 -3.37 -18.14 -19.84
C THR A 544 -4.10 -19.27 -20.56
N ASP A 545 -3.67 -20.51 -20.31
CA ASP A 545 -4.32 -21.70 -20.85
C ASP A 545 -5.51 -22.18 -20.01
N PHE A 546 -6.36 -23.04 -20.58
CA PHE A 546 -7.60 -23.50 -19.94
C PHE A 546 -7.35 -24.24 -18.62
N ASP A 547 -6.22 -24.96 -18.49
CA ASP A 547 -5.87 -25.72 -17.28
C ASP A 547 -5.61 -24.82 -16.06
N VAL A 548 -5.17 -23.58 -16.29
CA VAL A 548 -5.00 -22.58 -15.23
C VAL A 548 -6.35 -22.10 -14.74
N LEU A 549 -7.29 -21.85 -15.66
CA LEU A 549 -8.63 -21.37 -15.33
C LEU A 549 -9.46 -22.35 -14.49
N ARG A 550 -9.07 -23.63 -14.46
CA ARG A 550 -9.72 -24.67 -13.63
C ARG A 550 -9.27 -24.66 -12.18
N ARG A 551 -8.18 -23.97 -11.84
CA ARG A 551 -7.67 -23.85 -10.47
C ARG A 551 -8.38 -22.70 -9.79
N SER A 552 -9.06 -22.98 -8.67
CA SER A 552 -9.91 -22.00 -7.97
C SER A 552 -9.15 -20.74 -7.58
N ASP A 553 -7.91 -20.90 -7.13
CA ASP A 553 -7.10 -19.81 -6.59
C ASP A 553 -6.57 -18.91 -7.71
N ASP A 554 -6.15 -19.51 -8.83
CA ASP A 554 -5.76 -18.81 -10.05
C ASP A 554 -6.95 -18.01 -10.63
N LEU A 555 -8.12 -18.65 -10.75
CA LEU A 555 -9.33 -17.99 -11.24
C LEU A 555 -9.76 -16.84 -10.30
N ALA A 556 -9.66 -17.00 -8.99
CA ALA A 556 -9.95 -15.94 -8.03
C ALA A 556 -9.00 -14.75 -8.21
N LEU A 557 -7.70 -15.01 -8.42
CA LEU A 557 -6.70 -13.97 -8.69
C LEU A 557 -6.98 -13.24 -10.00
N ILE A 558 -7.38 -13.98 -11.04
CA ILE A 558 -7.75 -13.43 -12.35
C ILE A 558 -8.94 -12.48 -12.21
N LYS A 559 -10.03 -12.96 -11.61
CA LYS A 559 -11.26 -12.17 -11.40
C LYS A 559 -11.01 -10.91 -10.60
N ARG A 560 -10.09 -10.98 -9.64
CA ARG A 560 -9.72 -9.83 -8.84
C ARG A 560 -9.05 -8.76 -9.71
N ASN A 561 -8.15 -9.13 -10.61
CA ASN A 561 -7.20 -8.20 -11.20
C ASN A 561 -7.41 -7.84 -12.67
N PHE A 562 -8.06 -8.68 -13.48
CA PHE A 562 -8.10 -8.49 -14.94
C PHE A 562 -9.53 -8.33 -15.45
N GLN A 563 -9.68 -7.70 -16.63
CA GLN A 563 -10.94 -7.61 -17.36
C GLN A 563 -11.01 -8.52 -18.59
N ILE A 564 -9.87 -8.87 -19.18
CA ILE A 564 -9.82 -9.60 -20.46
C ILE A 564 -8.83 -10.76 -20.43
N LEU A 565 -9.24 -11.90 -20.99
CA LEU A 565 -8.42 -13.11 -21.14
C LEU A 565 -7.88 -13.23 -22.57
N THR A 566 -6.65 -13.74 -22.69
CA THR A 566 -6.11 -14.22 -23.97
C THR A 566 -5.86 -15.74 -23.85
N PRO A 567 -6.47 -16.58 -24.70
CA PRO A 567 -6.51 -18.04 -24.56
C PRO A 567 -5.22 -18.72 -25.07
N GLU A 568 -4.08 -18.21 -24.63
CA GLU A 568 -2.69 -18.65 -24.92
C GLU A 568 -2.56 -19.58 -26.14
N ASN A 569 -2.60 -20.91 -25.93
CA ASN A 569 -2.49 -21.89 -27.01
C ASN A 569 -3.84 -22.46 -27.48
N SER A 570 -4.88 -22.33 -26.67
CA SER A 570 -6.19 -23.00 -26.85
C SER A 570 -6.91 -22.63 -28.16
N MET A 571 -6.58 -21.48 -28.78
CA MET A 571 -7.17 -21.04 -30.06
C MET A 571 -6.19 -21.05 -31.24
N LYS A 572 -4.99 -21.61 -31.09
CA LYS A 572 -3.99 -21.64 -32.18
C LYS A 572 -4.42 -22.58 -33.31
N PRO A 573 -4.00 -22.32 -34.57
CA PRO A 573 -4.51 -23.08 -35.73
C PRO A 573 -4.23 -24.58 -35.65
N ASN A 574 -3.09 -24.98 -35.10
CA ASN A 574 -2.73 -26.40 -34.91
C ASN A 574 -3.50 -27.09 -33.79
N VAL A 575 -4.07 -26.34 -32.85
CA VAL A 575 -4.92 -26.86 -31.77
C VAL A 575 -6.35 -26.98 -32.27
N VAL A 576 -6.87 -25.91 -32.88
CA VAL A 576 -8.27 -25.84 -33.31
C VAL A 576 -8.54 -26.62 -34.59
N GLN A 577 -7.54 -26.79 -35.47
CA GLN A 577 -7.74 -27.45 -36.76
C GLN A 577 -6.50 -28.27 -37.20
N ALA A 578 -6.16 -29.31 -36.43
CA ALA A 578 -5.01 -30.17 -36.72
C ALA A 578 -5.08 -30.86 -38.09
N SER A 579 -6.28 -31.15 -38.60
CA SER A 579 -6.55 -31.78 -39.90
C SER A 579 -7.55 -30.96 -40.73
N GLU A 580 -7.46 -31.05 -42.06
CA GLU A 580 -8.36 -30.29 -42.95
C GLU A 580 -9.83 -30.63 -42.70
N GLY A 581 -10.64 -29.59 -42.43
CA GLY A 581 -12.09 -29.73 -42.20
C GLY A 581 -12.50 -30.29 -40.84
N GLU A 582 -11.56 -30.74 -40.00
CA GLU A 582 -11.84 -31.25 -38.65
C GLU A 582 -11.48 -30.19 -37.61
N PHE A 583 -12.49 -29.69 -36.90
CA PHE A 583 -12.32 -28.67 -35.88
C PHE A 583 -12.49 -29.24 -34.47
N ASP A 584 -11.56 -28.92 -33.57
CA ASP A 584 -11.67 -29.19 -32.15
C ASP A 584 -11.73 -27.87 -31.37
N PHE A 585 -12.89 -27.59 -30.79
CA PHE A 585 -13.14 -26.39 -30.00
C PHE A 585 -13.22 -26.68 -28.50
N ALA A 586 -12.93 -27.90 -28.03
CA ALA A 586 -13.22 -28.30 -26.65
C ALA A 586 -12.57 -27.36 -25.62
N ASN A 587 -11.29 -27.05 -25.78
CA ASN A 587 -10.57 -26.15 -24.86
C ASN A 587 -11.02 -24.70 -25.00
N ALA A 588 -11.21 -24.24 -26.24
CA ALA A 588 -11.64 -22.88 -26.54
C ALA A 588 -13.06 -22.61 -26.00
N ASP A 589 -14.00 -23.54 -26.18
CA ASP A 589 -15.36 -23.46 -25.64
C ASP A 589 -15.35 -23.47 -24.11
N ALA A 590 -14.58 -24.36 -23.49
CA ALA A 590 -14.48 -24.41 -22.03
C ALA A 590 -13.92 -23.10 -21.45
N LEU A 591 -12.93 -22.48 -22.12
CA LEU A 591 -12.38 -21.19 -21.73
C LEU A 591 -13.43 -20.07 -21.88
N MET A 592 -14.16 -20.05 -23.00
CA MET A 592 -15.24 -19.07 -23.23
C MET A 592 -16.33 -19.18 -22.17
N ASP A 593 -16.76 -20.40 -21.83
CA ASP A 593 -17.78 -20.63 -20.81
C ASP A 593 -17.32 -20.14 -19.43
N ILE A 594 -16.04 -20.35 -19.08
CA ILE A 594 -15.46 -19.82 -17.84
C ILE A 594 -15.38 -18.29 -17.88
N ALA A 595 -14.96 -17.70 -19.01
CA ALA A 595 -14.85 -16.25 -19.16
C ALA A 595 -16.22 -15.58 -19.00
N GLU A 596 -17.24 -16.06 -19.70
CA GLU A 596 -18.61 -15.54 -19.63
C GLU A 596 -19.23 -15.70 -18.25
N ALA A 597 -19.04 -16.87 -17.61
CA ALA A 597 -19.52 -17.11 -16.24
C ALA A 597 -18.87 -16.20 -15.19
N ASN A 598 -17.76 -15.56 -15.51
CA ASN A 598 -17.00 -14.69 -14.61
C ASN A 598 -16.87 -13.24 -15.11
N GLU A 599 -17.66 -12.85 -16.11
CA GLU A 599 -17.69 -11.49 -16.66
C GLU A 599 -16.32 -11.03 -17.17
N LEU A 600 -15.56 -11.94 -17.76
CA LEU A 600 -14.27 -11.65 -18.40
C LEU A 600 -14.47 -11.56 -19.91
N GLU A 601 -13.98 -10.48 -20.50
CA GLU A 601 -13.86 -10.33 -21.95
C GLU A 601 -12.82 -11.31 -22.49
N VAL A 602 -12.88 -11.62 -23.79
CA VAL A 602 -11.91 -12.53 -24.42
C VAL A 602 -11.35 -11.92 -25.69
N ALA A 603 -10.05 -12.04 -25.84
CA ALA A 603 -9.35 -11.74 -27.07
C ALA A 603 -8.83 -13.02 -27.72
N GLY A 604 -9.32 -13.34 -28.92
CA GLY A 604 -8.92 -14.53 -29.64
C GLY A 604 -7.46 -14.45 -30.11
N HIS A 605 -6.70 -15.51 -29.89
CA HIS A 605 -5.28 -15.58 -30.23
C HIS A 605 -4.90 -17.00 -30.71
N CYS A 606 -4.46 -17.22 -31.95
CA CYS A 606 -4.48 -16.32 -33.11
C CYS A 606 -4.93 -17.11 -34.35
N LEU A 607 -5.41 -16.41 -35.39
CA LEU A 607 -5.99 -17.07 -36.59
C LEU A 607 -4.93 -17.53 -37.60
N VAL A 608 -3.82 -16.80 -37.70
CA VAL A 608 -2.66 -17.15 -38.52
C VAL A 608 -1.40 -16.94 -37.70
N TRP A 609 -0.65 -18.01 -37.47
CA TRP A 609 0.68 -17.89 -36.87
C TRP A 609 1.75 -18.10 -37.94
N SER A 610 2.48 -17.02 -38.25
CA SER A 610 3.49 -16.96 -39.32
C SER A 610 4.86 -17.42 -38.85
N ARG A 611 4.90 -18.56 -38.16
CA ARG A 611 6.13 -19.19 -37.66
C ARG A 611 6.22 -20.64 -38.16
N PRO A 612 7.40 -21.14 -38.55
CA PRO A 612 7.54 -22.52 -39.01
C PRO A 612 6.96 -23.53 -38.03
N GLY A 613 6.14 -24.46 -38.55
CA GLY A 613 5.53 -25.55 -37.77
C GLY A 613 4.32 -25.18 -36.92
N THR A 614 3.85 -23.92 -36.93
CA THR A 614 2.73 -23.47 -36.10
C THR A 614 1.37 -23.53 -36.82
N THR A 615 1.37 -23.41 -38.15
CA THR A 615 0.21 -23.75 -38.98
C THR A 615 0.37 -25.19 -39.48
N PRO A 616 -0.65 -26.07 -39.36
CA PRO A 616 -0.57 -27.45 -39.81
C PRO A 616 -0.17 -27.58 -41.28
N ALA A 617 0.70 -28.55 -41.58
CA ALA A 617 1.26 -28.73 -42.92
C ALA A 617 0.19 -28.94 -44.02
N TRP A 618 -0.99 -29.46 -43.66
CA TRP A 618 -2.09 -29.69 -44.61
C TRP A 618 -2.56 -28.39 -45.26
N PHE A 619 -2.43 -27.22 -44.60
CA PHE A 619 -2.79 -25.93 -45.21
C PHE A 619 -2.09 -25.70 -46.54
N PHE A 620 -0.82 -26.11 -46.62
CA PHE A 620 0.10 -25.81 -47.72
C PHE A 620 0.34 -27.00 -48.65
N ARG A 621 -0.39 -28.11 -48.49
CA ARG A 621 -0.19 -29.33 -49.27
C ARG A 621 -1.45 -29.76 -50.02
N ASP A 622 -1.26 -30.19 -51.26
CA ASP A 622 -2.27 -30.90 -52.05
C ASP A 622 -1.69 -32.28 -52.41
N GLY A 623 -2.03 -33.29 -51.59
CA GLY A 623 -1.30 -34.55 -51.55
C GLY A 623 0.19 -34.35 -51.24
N ASN A 624 1.06 -34.80 -52.15
CA ASN A 624 2.52 -34.64 -52.01
C ASN A 624 3.06 -33.33 -52.60
N GLN A 625 2.20 -32.50 -53.21
CA GLN A 625 2.60 -31.26 -53.87
C GLN A 625 2.35 -30.04 -52.98
N GLU A 626 2.99 -28.92 -53.30
CA GLU A 626 2.67 -27.62 -52.70
C GLU A 626 1.28 -27.19 -53.18
N ALA A 627 0.44 -26.72 -52.25
CA ALA A 627 -0.90 -26.24 -52.56
C ALA A 627 -0.84 -24.96 -53.42
N SER A 628 -1.79 -24.83 -54.34
CA SER A 628 -1.94 -23.58 -55.09
C SER A 628 -2.33 -22.42 -54.16
N LYS A 629 -1.97 -21.20 -54.56
CA LYS A 629 -2.37 -19.97 -53.86
C LYS A 629 -3.87 -19.90 -53.59
N ASP A 630 -4.70 -20.22 -54.58
CA ASP A 630 -6.16 -20.18 -54.44
C ASP A 630 -6.66 -21.21 -53.42
N LEU A 631 -6.05 -22.40 -53.38
CA LEU A 631 -6.38 -23.43 -52.39
C LEU A 631 -6.00 -22.98 -50.97
N VAL A 632 -4.80 -22.42 -50.78
CA VAL A 632 -4.35 -21.88 -49.49
C VAL A 632 -5.27 -20.76 -49.00
N LEU A 633 -5.62 -19.80 -49.87
CA LEU A 633 -6.51 -18.70 -49.51
C LEU A 633 -7.96 -19.17 -49.25
N SER A 634 -8.42 -20.22 -49.95
CA SER A 634 -9.72 -20.84 -49.68
C SER A 634 -9.73 -21.55 -48.32
N ARG A 635 -8.68 -22.29 -47.99
CA ARG A 635 -8.52 -22.94 -46.68
C ARG A 635 -8.45 -21.92 -45.54
N LEU A 636 -7.72 -20.83 -45.75
CA LEU A 636 -7.68 -19.70 -44.83
C LEU A 636 -9.07 -19.09 -44.62
N LYS A 637 -9.85 -18.89 -45.70
CA LYS A 637 -11.23 -18.41 -45.58
C LYS A 637 -12.09 -19.36 -44.76
N THR A 638 -12.05 -20.66 -45.06
CA THR A 638 -12.81 -21.67 -44.33
C THR A 638 -12.42 -21.72 -42.85
N HIS A 639 -11.12 -21.68 -42.54
CA HIS A 639 -10.62 -21.66 -41.17
C HIS A 639 -11.19 -20.45 -40.41
N ILE A 640 -10.96 -19.24 -40.91
CA ILE A 640 -11.39 -18.01 -40.26
C ILE A 640 -12.91 -17.95 -40.12
N ALA A 641 -13.67 -18.32 -41.16
CA ALA A 641 -15.12 -18.31 -41.13
C ALA A 641 -15.70 -19.25 -40.05
N ASN A 642 -15.08 -20.42 -39.83
CA ASN A 642 -15.52 -21.34 -38.79
C ASN A 642 -15.07 -20.89 -37.38
N VAL A 643 -13.82 -20.44 -37.23
CA VAL A 643 -13.29 -20.04 -35.92
C VAL A 643 -13.91 -18.72 -35.44
N VAL A 644 -13.81 -17.65 -36.23
CA VAL A 644 -14.38 -16.34 -35.88
C VAL A 644 -15.90 -16.41 -35.88
N GLY A 645 -16.50 -17.08 -36.86
CA GLY A 645 -17.97 -17.20 -36.94
C GLY A 645 -18.58 -17.95 -35.75
N ARG A 646 -17.87 -18.92 -35.16
CA ARG A 646 -18.32 -19.63 -33.95
C ARG A 646 -18.46 -18.70 -32.74
N TYR A 647 -17.54 -17.74 -32.60
CA TYR A 647 -17.48 -16.84 -31.45
C TYR A 647 -17.95 -15.41 -31.77
N ARG A 648 -18.68 -15.24 -32.87
CA ARG A 648 -19.17 -13.94 -33.33
C ARG A 648 -19.95 -13.23 -32.24
N GLY A 649 -19.54 -12.00 -31.91
CA GLY A 649 -20.15 -11.18 -30.85
C GLY A 649 -19.88 -11.65 -29.41
N ARG A 650 -19.03 -12.68 -29.22
CA ARG A 650 -18.57 -13.18 -27.91
C ARG A 650 -17.10 -12.85 -27.64
N ILE A 651 -16.33 -12.50 -28.68
CA ILE A 651 -14.91 -12.14 -28.59
C ILE A 651 -14.75 -10.69 -29.06
N ASP A 652 -14.17 -9.85 -28.20
CA ASP A 652 -14.04 -8.41 -28.43
C ASP A 652 -12.97 -8.06 -29.47
N MET A 653 -11.94 -8.90 -29.59
CA MET A 653 -10.83 -8.68 -30.50
C MET A 653 -10.14 -9.97 -30.94
N TRP A 654 -9.52 -9.94 -32.11
CA TRP A 654 -8.78 -11.06 -32.69
C TRP A 654 -7.37 -10.66 -33.08
N ASP A 655 -6.37 -11.39 -32.58
CA ASP A 655 -5.06 -11.46 -33.19
C ASP A 655 -5.17 -12.26 -34.50
N VAL A 656 -5.34 -11.53 -35.60
CA VAL A 656 -5.64 -12.11 -36.92
C VAL A 656 -4.38 -12.73 -37.54
N VAL A 657 -3.27 -12.01 -37.50
CA VAL A 657 -1.98 -12.49 -38.00
C VAL A 657 -0.92 -12.21 -36.95
N ASN A 658 -0.20 -13.26 -36.56
CA ASN A 658 0.89 -13.23 -35.59
C ASN A 658 2.25 -13.44 -36.30
N GLU A 659 3.20 -12.54 -36.07
CA GLU A 659 4.65 -12.68 -36.36
C GLU A 659 5.05 -12.80 -37.85
N ALA A 660 4.36 -12.12 -38.77
CA ALA A 660 4.67 -12.24 -40.22
C ALA A 660 5.90 -11.44 -40.69
N LEU A 661 6.32 -10.40 -39.97
CA LEU A 661 7.45 -9.56 -40.37
C LEU A 661 8.78 -10.27 -40.12
N ALA A 662 9.70 -10.16 -41.07
CA ALA A 662 11.06 -10.66 -40.89
C ALA A 662 11.80 -9.89 -39.77
N ASP A 663 12.78 -10.53 -39.12
CA ASP A 663 13.59 -9.88 -38.10
C ASP A 663 14.78 -9.11 -38.70
N SER A 664 15.30 -9.52 -39.86
CA SER A 664 16.39 -8.84 -40.56
C SER A 664 15.93 -7.56 -41.26
N ASP A 665 16.76 -6.53 -41.35
CA ASP A 665 16.38 -5.26 -41.98
C ASP A 665 16.21 -5.36 -43.51
N ASP A 666 16.86 -6.34 -44.15
CA ASP A 666 16.84 -6.52 -45.60
C ASP A 666 15.62 -7.30 -46.13
N GLU A 667 14.88 -7.97 -45.24
CA GLU A 667 13.70 -8.77 -45.60
C GLU A 667 12.42 -8.12 -45.08
N TYR A 668 11.35 -8.22 -45.90
CA TYR A 668 10.06 -7.63 -45.54
C TYR A 668 9.19 -8.59 -44.70
N LEU A 669 8.78 -9.70 -45.30
CA LEU A 669 8.05 -10.79 -44.64
C LEU A 669 9.00 -11.95 -44.38
N ARG A 670 8.75 -12.74 -43.34
CA ARG A 670 9.49 -14.00 -43.10
C ARG A 670 9.38 -14.90 -44.32
N ASP A 671 10.45 -15.61 -44.63
CA ASP A 671 10.47 -16.61 -45.71
C ASP A 671 9.86 -17.95 -45.23
N ILE A 672 8.55 -18.09 -45.39
CA ILE A 672 7.73 -19.22 -44.90
C ILE A 672 6.66 -19.59 -45.93
N GLU A 673 5.98 -20.73 -45.75
CA GLU A 673 4.98 -21.24 -46.69
C GLU A 673 3.89 -20.21 -47.02
N TRP A 674 3.39 -19.47 -46.02
CA TRP A 674 2.42 -18.38 -46.22
C TRP A 674 2.89 -17.35 -47.25
N SER A 675 4.08 -16.77 -47.04
CA SER A 675 4.62 -15.69 -47.88
C SER A 675 5.16 -16.20 -49.20
N ARG A 676 5.72 -17.41 -49.26
CA ARG A 676 6.19 -18.05 -50.50
C ARG A 676 5.05 -18.34 -51.46
N ILE A 677 3.94 -18.88 -50.97
CA ILE A 677 2.81 -19.30 -51.82
C ILE A 677 1.92 -18.10 -52.17
N THR A 678 1.67 -17.19 -51.22
CA THR A 678 0.64 -16.16 -51.38
C THR A 678 1.17 -14.72 -51.41
N GLY A 679 2.43 -14.49 -51.04
CA GLY A 679 2.97 -13.15 -50.83
C GLY A 679 2.37 -12.47 -49.59
N GLU A 680 2.11 -11.16 -49.65
CA GLU A 680 1.41 -10.42 -48.58
C GLU A 680 -0.10 -10.70 -48.56
N GLU A 681 -0.65 -11.31 -49.63
CA GLU A 681 -2.10 -11.38 -49.82
C GLU A 681 -2.82 -12.19 -48.74
N PHE A 682 -2.20 -13.21 -48.14
CA PHE A 682 -2.83 -13.92 -47.02
C PHE A 682 -3.13 -13.00 -45.84
N ILE A 683 -2.31 -11.96 -45.59
CA ILE A 683 -2.54 -11.00 -44.50
C ILE A 683 -3.79 -10.19 -44.83
N VAL A 684 -3.84 -9.61 -46.04
CA VAL A 684 -5.01 -8.84 -46.52
C VAL A 684 -6.28 -9.67 -46.44
N LYS A 685 -6.23 -10.92 -46.94
CA LYS A 685 -7.36 -11.83 -46.95
C LYS A 685 -7.77 -12.27 -45.55
N ALA A 686 -6.83 -12.52 -44.64
CA ALA A 686 -7.15 -12.88 -43.26
C ALA A 686 -7.98 -11.78 -42.58
N PHE A 687 -7.57 -10.52 -42.71
CA PHE A 687 -8.33 -9.38 -42.16
C PHE A 687 -9.69 -9.20 -42.83
N GLN A 688 -9.79 -9.39 -44.15
CA GLN A 688 -11.07 -9.34 -44.87
C GLN A 688 -12.03 -10.44 -44.39
N TYR A 689 -11.53 -11.67 -44.26
CA TYR A 689 -12.34 -12.81 -43.81
C TYR A 689 -12.73 -12.69 -42.34
N ALA A 690 -11.85 -12.17 -41.48
CA ALA A 690 -12.16 -11.93 -40.07
C ALA A 690 -13.26 -10.88 -39.93
N ARG A 691 -13.20 -9.77 -40.68
CA ARG A 691 -14.26 -8.76 -40.70
C ARG A 691 -15.57 -9.27 -41.29
N GLU A 692 -15.50 -10.13 -42.31
CA GLU A 692 -16.70 -10.77 -42.91
C GLU A 692 -17.38 -11.68 -41.87
N ALA A 693 -16.60 -12.42 -41.09
CA ALA A 693 -17.10 -13.35 -40.08
C ALA A 693 -17.62 -12.64 -38.82
N ASP A 694 -16.92 -11.60 -38.35
CA ASP A 694 -17.35 -10.73 -37.26
C ASP A 694 -17.11 -9.25 -37.58
N PRO A 695 -18.18 -8.51 -37.96
CA PRO A 695 -18.08 -7.09 -38.29
C PRO A 695 -17.71 -6.19 -37.11
N ASP A 696 -17.93 -6.62 -35.87
CA ASP A 696 -17.84 -5.76 -34.69
C ASP A 696 -16.53 -5.96 -33.89
N ALA A 697 -15.85 -7.09 -34.10
CA ALA A 697 -14.58 -7.37 -33.44
C ALA A 697 -13.46 -6.42 -33.88
N LEU A 698 -12.59 -6.06 -32.93
CA LEU A 698 -11.36 -5.30 -33.18
C LEU A 698 -10.28 -6.23 -33.74
N LEU A 699 -9.72 -5.90 -34.90
CA LEU A 699 -8.79 -6.78 -35.62
C LEU A 699 -7.34 -6.32 -35.46
N VAL A 700 -6.49 -7.23 -34.99
CA VAL A 700 -5.12 -6.95 -34.56
C VAL A 700 -4.09 -7.67 -35.42
N TYR A 701 -3.03 -6.95 -35.82
CA TYR A 701 -1.78 -7.54 -36.29
C TYR A 701 -0.78 -7.59 -35.13
N ASN A 702 -0.34 -8.78 -34.69
CA ASN A 702 0.50 -8.97 -33.51
C ASN A 702 1.94 -9.39 -33.89
N ASP A 703 2.97 -8.76 -33.30
CA ASP A 703 4.37 -9.11 -33.59
C ASP A 703 5.33 -8.62 -32.48
N TYR A 704 6.51 -9.22 -32.37
CA TYR A 704 7.57 -8.83 -31.44
C TYR A 704 8.62 -7.92 -32.08
N ASN A 705 9.45 -7.26 -31.26
CA ASN A 705 10.54 -6.37 -31.70
C ASN A 705 10.11 -5.18 -32.58
N CYS A 706 8.82 -4.88 -32.69
CA CYS A 706 8.31 -3.76 -33.49
C CYS A 706 8.62 -2.37 -32.90
N THR A 707 9.31 -2.32 -31.76
CA THR A 707 9.89 -1.11 -31.17
C THR A 707 11.30 -0.82 -31.70
N GLN A 708 11.92 -1.76 -32.42
CA GLN A 708 13.20 -1.54 -33.08
C GLN A 708 13.01 -0.71 -34.36
N PRO A 709 13.87 0.28 -34.66
CA PRO A 709 13.65 1.22 -35.77
C PRO A 709 13.42 0.55 -37.14
N GLY A 710 14.17 -0.50 -37.46
CA GLY A 710 14.06 -1.23 -38.73
C GLY A 710 12.73 -1.98 -38.86
N LYS A 711 12.38 -2.77 -37.83
CA LYS A 711 11.12 -3.52 -37.81
C LYS A 711 9.89 -2.60 -37.70
N LEU A 712 9.97 -1.49 -36.97
CA LEU A 712 8.91 -0.47 -36.91
C LEU A 712 8.58 0.11 -38.29
N LYS A 713 9.59 0.41 -39.13
CA LYS A 713 9.37 0.87 -40.51
C LYS A 713 8.60 -0.16 -41.33
N LYS A 714 8.90 -1.45 -41.16
CA LYS A 714 8.21 -2.54 -41.84
C LYS A 714 6.78 -2.72 -41.34
N LEU A 715 6.54 -2.58 -40.03
CA LEU A 715 5.18 -2.56 -39.45
C LEU A 715 4.35 -1.42 -40.04
N VAL A 716 4.89 -0.20 -40.07
CA VAL A 716 4.21 0.96 -40.69
C VAL A 716 3.89 0.71 -42.17
N ARG A 717 4.82 0.12 -42.92
CA ARG A 717 4.61 -0.27 -44.33
C ARG A 717 3.47 -1.29 -44.45
N LEU A 718 3.49 -2.34 -43.62
CA LEU A 718 2.48 -3.39 -43.62
C LEU A 718 1.08 -2.84 -43.34
N VAL A 719 0.93 -2.08 -42.25
CA VAL A 719 -0.37 -1.51 -41.87
C VAL A 719 -0.94 -0.64 -43.00
N LYS A 720 -0.11 0.19 -43.62
CA LYS A 720 -0.54 1.02 -44.77
C LYS A 720 -0.89 0.18 -45.99
N SER A 721 -0.08 -0.82 -46.33
CA SER A 721 -0.29 -1.70 -47.49
C SER A 721 -1.58 -2.49 -47.37
N VAL A 722 -1.80 -3.11 -46.20
CA VAL A 722 -2.98 -3.94 -45.95
C VAL A 722 -4.26 -3.10 -45.94
N LYS A 723 -4.26 -1.92 -45.30
CA LYS A 723 -5.41 -1.00 -45.32
C LYS A 723 -5.70 -0.49 -46.73
N ALA A 724 -4.68 -0.18 -47.52
CA ALA A 724 -4.84 0.26 -48.92
C ALA A 724 -5.46 -0.82 -49.82
N GLN A 725 -5.23 -2.10 -49.51
CA GLN A 725 -5.81 -3.25 -50.21
C GLN A 725 -7.16 -3.70 -49.63
N GLY A 726 -7.72 -2.95 -48.68
CA GLY A 726 -9.02 -3.21 -48.07
C GLY A 726 -9.01 -4.25 -46.94
N GLY A 727 -7.84 -4.53 -46.33
CA GLY A 727 -7.73 -5.30 -45.09
C GLY A 727 -7.91 -4.40 -43.86
N PRO A 728 -8.98 -4.56 -43.06
CA PRO A 728 -9.28 -3.68 -41.93
C PRO A 728 -8.41 -4.00 -40.70
N ILE A 729 -7.26 -3.34 -40.59
CA ILE A 729 -6.44 -3.35 -39.36
C ILE A 729 -6.88 -2.19 -38.44
N ASP A 730 -7.36 -2.54 -37.25
CA ASP A 730 -7.81 -1.57 -36.23
C ASP A 730 -6.72 -1.30 -35.19
N ALA A 731 -5.94 -2.32 -34.84
CA ALA A 731 -4.85 -2.22 -33.89
C ALA A 731 -3.62 -3.02 -34.30
N ILE A 732 -2.49 -2.69 -33.69
CA ILE A 732 -1.30 -3.55 -33.65
C ILE A 732 -1.04 -4.04 -32.23
N GLY A 733 -0.53 -5.27 -32.13
CA GLY A 733 -0.02 -5.86 -30.91
C GLY A 733 1.50 -5.76 -30.86
N LEU A 734 2.01 -5.15 -29.80
CA LEU A 734 3.42 -5.17 -29.42
C LEU A 734 3.60 -6.29 -28.39
N GLN A 735 4.20 -7.41 -28.79
CA GLN A 735 4.60 -8.45 -27.84
C GLN A 735 5.70 -7.88 -26.94
N ALA A 736 5.42 -7.75 -25.66
CA ALA A 736 6.16 -6.94 -24.70
C ALA A 736 7.06 -7.80 -23.79
N HIS A 737 7.72 -8.81 -24.39
CA HIS A 737 8.69 -9.69 -23.72
C HIS A 737 10.01 -8.95 -23.49
N TYR A 738 10.08 -8.16 -22.43
CA TYR A 738 11.24 -7.35 -22.15
C TYR A 738 12.23 -8.04 -21.21
N GLU A 739 13.48 -7.61 -21.27
CA GLU A 739 14.48 -7.95 -20.24
C GLU A 739 14.61 -6.77 -19.28
N TYR A 740 14.62 -7.04 -17.98
CA TYR A 740 14.80 -5.99 -16.99
C TYR A 740 16.15 -5.27 -17.22
N GLY A 741 16.14 -3.94 -17.15
CA GLY A 741 17.28 -3.09 -17.49
C GLY A 741 17.44 -2.78 -18.98
N LYS A 742 16.63 -3.36 -19.88
CA LYS A 742 16.75 -3.18 -21.34
C LYS A 742 15.43 -2.85 -22.05
N ILE A 743 14.47 -2.27 -21.34
CA ILE A 743 13.20 -1.85 -21.94
C ILE A 743 13.45 -0.73 -22.97
N PRO A 744 13.00 -0.88 -24.22
CA PRO A 744 13.26 0.07 -25.30
C PRO A 744 12.27 1.25 -25.25
N TYR A 745 12.30 2.06 -24.19
CA TYR A 745 11.33 3.16 -23.97
C TYR A 745 11.18 4.09 -25.19
N GLU A 746 12.28 4.54 -25.77
CA GLU A 746 12.27 5.41 -26.97
C GLU A 746 11.61 4.71 -28.17
N GLY A 747 11.85 3.41 -28.33
CA GLY A 747 11.25 2.60 -29.39
C GLY A 747 9.75 2.35 -29.16
N ILE A 748 9.33 2.18 -27.91
CA ILE A 748 7.92 2.07 -27.50
C ILE A 748 7.19 3.37 -27.84
N GLU A 749 7.72 4.52 -27.43
CA GLU A 749 7.13 5.82 -27.75
C GLU A 749 7.08 6.07 -29.27
N ALA A 750 8.14 5.73 -29.99
CA ALA A 750 8.16 5.84 -31.45
C ALA A 750 7.08 5.00 -32.12
N ALA A 751 6.85 3.77 -31.63
CA ALA A 751 5.79 2.90 -32.13
C ALA A 751 4.39 3.48 -31.83
N LEU A 752 4.15 3.96 -30.61
CA LEU A 752 2.89 4.58 -30.19
C LEU A 752 2.58 5.83 -31.03
N ILE A 753 3.56 6.71 -31.24
CA ILE A 753 3.45 7.91 -32.09
C ILE A 753 3.13 7.52 -33.54
N ALA A 754 3.85 6.54 -34.10
CA ALA A 754 3.64 6.10 -35.48
C ALA A 754 2.22 5.54 -35.69
N MET A 755 1.70 4.76 -34.74
CA MET A 755 0.35 4.20 -34.82
C MET A 755 -0.73 5.27 -34.62
N ARG A 756 -0.52 6.22 -33.70
CA ARG A 756 -1.36 7.42 -33.55
C ARG A 756 -1.51 8.16 -34.89
N GLN A 757 -0.41 8.39 -35.60
CA GLN A 757 -0.40 9.10 -36.89
C GLN A 757 -1.13 8.35 -38.02
N ILE A 758 -1.17 7.01 -37.96
CA ILE A 758 -1.84 6.16 -38.97
C ILE A 758 -3.31 5.91 -38.59
N GLY A 759 -3.74 6.33 -37.40
CA GLY A 759 -5.09 6.11 -36.89
C GLY A 759 -5.36 4.64 -36.57
N VAL A 760 -4.38 3.97 -35.96
CA VAL A 760 -4.45 2.56 -35.54
C VAL A 760 -4.14 2.49 -34.05
N LYS A 761 -4.90 1.69 -33.30
CA LYS A 761 -4.72 1.53 -31.86
C LYS A 761 -3.53 0.62 -31.54
N VAL A 762 -3.07 0.64 -30.29
CA VAL A 762 -1.95 -0.19 -29.83
C VAL A 762 -2.38 -1.06 -28.67
N ILE A 763 -1.86 -2.28 -28.67
CA ILE A 763 -2.03 -3.27 -27.62
C ILE A 763 -0.64 -3.73 -27.18
N PHE A 764 -0.40 -3.77 -25.88
CA PHE A 764 0.72 -4.54 -25.32
C PHE A 764 0.20 -5.96 -25.09
N SER A 765 0.50 -6.89 -25.99
CA SER A 765 -0.20 -8.17 -26.09
C SER A 765 0.37 -9.26 -25.19
N GLU A 766 1.67 -9.22 -24.92
CA GLU A 766 2.40 -10.28 -24.22
C GLU A 766 3.45 -9.66 -23.29
N LEU A 767 3.02 -9.08 -22.16
CA LEU A 767 3.89 -8.39 -21.22
C LEU A 767 4.44 -9.34 -20.15
N ASP A 768 5.75 -9.52 -20.16
CA ASP A 768 6.53 -10.10 -19.08
C ASP A 768 7.92 -9.43 -19.04
N MET A 769 8.60 -9.51 -17.91
CA MET A 769 9.91 -8.89 -17.72
C MET A 769 10.92 -9.89 -17.18
N ASP A 770 11.70 -10.48 -18.08
CA ASP A 770 12.73 -11.47 -17.76
C ASP A 770 13.77 -10.87 -16.80
N VAL A 771 13.87 -11.44 -15.59
CA VAL A 771 14.87 -11.04 -14.58
C VAL A 771 16.15 -11.86 -14.65
N VAL A 772 16.18 -12.93 -15.47
CA VAL A 772 17.35 -13.74 -15.77
C VAL A 772 17.74 -13.50 -17.23
N THR A 773 18.45 -12.40 -17.47
CA THR A 773 18.69 -11.83 -18.80
C THR A 773 19.16 -12.85 -19.83
N ARG A 774 18.42 -12.95 -20.94
CA ARG A 774 18.71 -13.84 -22.07
C ARG A 774 19.52 -13.16 -23.18
N ALA A 775 19.84 -11.87 -23.10
CA ALA A 775 20.62 -11.19 -24.13
C ALA A 775 21.97 -11.89 -24.46
N ARG A 776 22.63 -12.48 -23.45
CA ARG A 776 23.88 -13.22 -23.64
C ARG A 776 23.67 -14.57 -24.37
N TRP A 777 22.45 -15.09 -24.42
CA TRP A 777 22.09 -16.31 -25.15
C TRP A 777 22.18 -16.14 -26.67
N TYR A 778 21.90 -14.93 -27.16
CA TYR A 778 21.98 -14.55 -28.56
C TYR A 778 23.27 -13.82 -28.93
N ALA A 779 24.09 -13.49 -27.93
CA ALA A 779 25.41 -12.91 -28.14
C ALA A 779 26.38 -13.95 -28.74
N ASP A 780 27.38 -13.45 -29.46
CA ASP A 780 28.54 -14.21 -29.95
C ASP A 780 28.17 -15.47 -30.76
N ASP A 781 27.11 -15.43 -31.57
CA ASP A 781 26.64 -16.57 -32.39
C ASP A 781 26.42 -17.87 -31.61
N GLY A 782 26.07 -17.76 -30.31
CA GLY A 782 25.73 -18.89 -29.45
C GLY A 782 26.90 -19.55 -28.74
N VAL A 783 28.10 -18.95 -28.74
CA VAL A 783 29.29 -19.44 -28.01
C VAL A 783 29.00 -19.76 -26.53
N HIS A 784 28.17 -18.96 -25.87
CA HIS A 784 27.87 -19.09 -24.44
C HIS A 784 26.62 -19.94 -24.12
N ARG A 785 25.96 -20.56 -25.12
CA ARG A 785 24.70 -21.30 -24.88
C ARG A 785 24.86 -22.45 -23.89
N ALA A 786 25.97 -23.18 -23.95
CA ALA A 786 26.22 -24.31 -23.04
C ALA A 786 26.40 -23.85 -21.58
N GLU A 787 27.08 -22.72 -21.36
CA GLU A 787 27.23 -22.09 -20.04
C GLU A 787 25.87 -21.64 -19.49
N LEU A 788 25.11 -20.92 -20.32
CA LEU A 788 23.80 -20.40 -19.92
C LEU A 788 22.79 -21.51 -19.69
N ALA A 789 22.81 -22.58 -20.49
CA ALA A 789 21.91 -23.72 -20.32
C ALA A 789 22.09 -24.45 -18.98
N ALA A 790 23.26 -24.29 -18.34
CA ALA A 790 23.54 -24.79 -17.00
C ALA A 790 23.23 -23.77 -15.88
N SER A 791 22.83 -22.54 -16.23
CA SER A 791 22.61 -21.45 -15.28
C SER A 791 21.17 -21.38 -14.78
N ASN A 792 21.02 -21.38 -13.46
CA ASN A 792 19.77 -21.07 -12.78
C ASN A 792 20.07 -20.19 -11.56
N PRO A 793 20.25 -18.86 -11.75
CA PRO A 793 20.77 -17.99 -10.70
C PRO A 793 19.79 -17.75 -9.56
N TYR A 794 18.47 -17.90 -9.80
CA TYR A 794 17.41 -17.61 -8.84
C TYR A 794 16.48 -18.83 -8.63
N PRO A 795 17.04 -20.00 -8.22
CA PRO A 795 16.31 -21.27 -8.23
C PRO A 795 15.13 -21.32 -7.26
N HIS A 796 15.18 -20.52 -6.19
CA HIS A 796 14.17 -20.49 -5.13
C HIS A 796 13.43 -19.14 -5.06
N HIS A 797 14.15 -18.03 -5.07
CA HIS A 797 13.59 -16.68 -5.01
C HIS A 797 14.47 -15.70 -5.79
N SER A 798 13.87 -14.62 -6.31
CA SER A 798 14.62 -13.50 -6.87
C SER A 798 15.16 -12.61 -5.74
N PRO A 799 16.40 -12.08 -5.84
CA PRO A 799 16.94 -11.13 -4.87
C PRO A 799 16.04 -9.89 -4.71
N PRO A 800 15.87 -9.35 -3.50
CA PRO A 800 15.03 -8.18 -3.27
C PRO A 800 15.39 -6.97 -4.14
N ASP A 801 16.67 -6.72 -4.40
CA ASP A 801 17.14 -5.62 -5.26
C ASP A 801 16.76 -5.81 -6.74
N VAL A 802 16.67 -7.07 -7.20
CA VAL A 802 16.20 -7.40 -8.55
C VAL A 802 14.70 -7.15 -8.66
N LEU A 803 13.92 -7.53 -7.63
CA LEU A 803 12.48 -7.27 -7.57
C LEU A 803 12.16 -5.77 -7.46
N GLU A 804 12.96 -5.00 -6.72
CA GLU A 804 12.84 -3.53 -6.64
C GLU A 804 13.12 -2.88 -8.00
N ARG A 805 14.19 -3.27 -8.70
CA ARG A 805 14.48 -2.76 -10.06
C ARG A 805 13.43 -3.15 -11.07
N GLN A 806 12.91 -4.38 -10.99
CA GLN A 806 11.78 -4.82 -11.81
C GLN A 806 10.57 -3.91 -11.56
N ALA A 807 10.29 -3.58 -10.29
CA ALA A 807 9.19 -2.68 -9.93
C ALA A 807 9.38 -1.26 -10.48
N GLU A 808 10.57 -0.68 -10.38
CA GLU A 808 10.90 0.63 -10.98
C GLU A 808 10.69 0.65 -12.50
N GLN A 809 11.06 -0.44 -13.17
CA GLN A 809 10.91 -0.58 -14.62
C GLN A 809 9.44 -0.73 -15.03
N TYR A 810 8.64 -1.50 -14.27
CA TYR A 810 7.20 -1.58 -14.48
C TYR A 810 6.52 -0.23 -14.25
N ALA A 811 6.87 0.50 -13.17
CA ALA A 811 6.34 1.85 -12.94
C ALA A 811 6.61 2.77 -14.13
N LYS A 812 7.86 2.83 -14.60
CA LYS A 812 8.23 3.66 -15.76
C LYS A 812 7.51 3.23 -17.04
N LEU A 813 7.36 1.92 -17.29
CA LEU A 813 6.62 1.43 -18.44
C LEU A 813 5.15 1.82 -18.39
N PHE A 814 4.51 1.68 -17.23
CA PHE A 814 3.09 2.04 -17.06
C PHE A 814 2.86 3.55 -17.10
N ASP A 815 3.83 4.36 -16.68
CA ASP A 815 3.80 5.83 -16.85
C ASP A 815 3.76 6.21 -18.35
N VAL A 816 4.58 5.55 -19.19
CA VAL A 816 4.53 5.71 -20.65
C VAL A 816 3.19 5.20 -21.22
N ILE A 817 2.74 4.02 -20.83
CA ILE A 817 1.47 3.44 -21.32
C ILE A 817 0.30 4.38 -21.02
N GLU A 818 0.25 4.93 -19.81
CA GLU A 818 -0.80 5.84 -19.39
C GLU A 818 -0.75 7.17 -20.14
N HIS A 819 0.44 7.73 -20.35
CA HIS A 819 0.62 8.94 -21.17
C HIS A 819 0.05 8.78 -22.59
N TYR A 820 0.07 7.57 -23.14
CA TYR A 820 -0.47 7.23 -24.46
C TYR A 820 -1.80 6.45 -24.40
N SER A 821 -2.57 6.57 -23.32
CA SER A 821 -3.84 5.85 -23.12
C SER A 821 -4.95 6.20 -24.12
N ASP A 822 -4.83 7.30 -24.87
CA ASP A 822 -5.69 7.61 -26.02
C ASP A 822 -5.50 6.64 -27.20
N VAL A 823 -4.33 6.02 -27.32
CA VAL A 823 -3.96 5.07 -28.37
C VAL A 823 -3.88 3.64 -27.85
N VAL A 824 -3.45 3.44 -26.61
CA VAL A 824 -3.37 2.11 -26.00
C VAL A 824 -4.76 1.65 -25.57
N VAL A 825 -5.19 0.49 -26.06
CA VAL A 825 -6.52 -0.07 -25.72
C VAL A 825 -6.46 -1.30 -24.82
N ARG A 826 -5.32 -1.99 -24.77
CA ARG A 826 -5.13 -3.17 -23.92
C ARG A 826 -3.66 -3.38 -23.53
N VAL A 827 -3.44 -3.83 -22.29
CA VAL A 827 -2.19 -4.41 -21.79
C VAL A 827 -2.48 -5.81 -21.26
N THR A 828 -1.79 -6.84 -21.73
CA THR A 828 -1.98 -8.24 -21.33
C THR A 828 -0.67 -8.81 -20.79
N PHE A 829 -0.69 -9.28 -19.54
CA PHE A 829 0.44 -10.02 -18.96
C PHE A 829 0.48 -11.43 -19.54
N TRP A 830 1.65 -11.93 -19.91
CA TRP A 830 1.78 -13.25 -20.51
C TRP A 830 2.07 -14.30 -19.42
N ASN A 831 1.05 -15.09 -19.08
CA ASN A 831 0.93 -15.95 -17.88
C ASN A 831 0.57 -15.19 -16.59
N LEU A 832 -0.06 -15.88 -15.63
CA LEU A 832 -0.66 -15.27 -14.44
C LEU A 832 0.37 -14.97 -13.34
N HIS A 833 1.27 -15.92 -13.06
CA HIS A 833 2.21 -15.84 -11.96
C HIS A 833 3.51 -16.61 -12.30
N ASP A 834 4.59 -16.34 -11.58
CA ASP A 834 5.96 -16.78 -11.94
C ASP A 834 6.11 -18.30 -12.16
N GLY A 835 5.26 -19.11 -11.52
CA GLY A 835 5.25 -20.57 -11.68
C GLY A 835 4.78 -21.05 -13.04
N GLN A 836 4.04 -20.22 -13.77
CA GLN A 836 3.45 -20.54 -15.07
C GLN A 836 4.22 -19.92 -16.23
N SER A 837 5.25 -19.14 -15.97
CA SER A 837 5.95 -18.43 -17.04
C SER A 837 6.65 -19.39 -18.00
N TRP A 838 6.42 -19.19 -19.30
CA TRP A 838 7.14 -19.87 -20.37
C TRP A 838 8.67 -19.66 -20.31
N LEU A 839 9.13 -18.57 -19.66
CA LEU A 839 10.54 -18.28 -19.43
C LEU A 839 11.19 -19.25 -18.42
N ASN A 840 10.43 -20.15 -17.80
CA ASN A 840 10.99 -21.25 -17.01
C ASN A 840 11.57 -22.37 -17.88
N GLU A 841 11.13 -22.48 -19.15
CA GLU A 841 11.54 -23.56 -20.06
C GLU A 841 12.38 -23.06 -21.23
N TRP A 842 12.13 -21.82 -21.67
CA TRP A 842 12.78 -21.24 -22.85
C TRP A 842 13.60 -19.99 -22.49
N PRO A 843 14.79 -19.75 -23.11
CA PRO A 843 15.43 -20.60 -24.12
C PRO A 843 16.20 -21.79 -23.54
N TRP A 844 16.27 -21.88 -22.21
CA TRP A 844 16.71 -23.05 -21.47
C TRP A 844 15.93 -23.14 -20.16
N GLN A 845 16.01 -24.32 -19.52
CA GLN A 845 15.29 -24.60 -18.27
C GLN A 845 15.91 -23.86 -17.08
N ARG A 846 15.13 -23.01 -16.40
CA ARG A 846 15.53 -22.24 -15.21
C ARG A 846 14.32 -21.83 -14.37
N THR A 847 14.55 -21.37 -13.14
CA THR A 847 13.52 -20.70 -12.35
C THR A 847 13.57 -19.20 -12.65
N ASN A 848 12.49 -18.65 -13.21
CA ASN A 848 12.38 -17.23 -13.50
C ASN A 848 11.30 -16.53 -12.66
N HIS A 849 11.35 -15.20 -12.57
CA HIS A 849 10.42 -14.39 -11.77
C HIS A 849 9.87 -13.16 -12.53
N PRO A 850 9.28 -13.32 -13.73
CA PRO A 850 9.05 -12.20 -14.63
C PRO A 850 7.71 -11.45 -14.49
N LEU A 851 6.77 -11.96 -13.68
CA LEU A 851 5.39 -11.48 -13.65
C LEU A 851 5.09 -10.60 -12.43
N LEU A 852 3.83 -10.25 -12.17
CA LEU A 852 3.45 -9.43 -11.01
C LEU A 852 3.19 -10.25 -9.74
N PHE A 853 2.94 -11.54 -9.89
CA PHE A 853 2.64 -12.46 -8.78
C PHE A 853 3.68 -13.57 -8.71
N ASP A 854 4.06 -13.95 -7.48
CA ASP A 854 4.98 -15.05 -7.25
C ASP A 854 4.31 -16.42 -7.39
N ARG A 855 5.06 -17.49 -7.13
CA ARG A 855 4.57 -18.88 -7.24
C ARG A 855 3.46 -19.21 -6.24
N ASP A 856 3.37 -18.46 -5.15
CA ASP A 856 2.40 -18.61 -4.08
C ASP A 856 1.22 -17.63 -4.22
N LEU A 857 1.08 -17.01 -5.41
CA LEU A 857 0.03 -16.05 -5.77
C LEU A 857 0.09 -14.73 -4.99
N ASN A 858 1.20 -14.44 -4.31
CA ASN A 858 1.37 -13.16 -3.62
C ASN A 858 1.80 -12.07 -4.60
N PRO A 859 1.29 -10.83 -4.44
CA PRO A 859 1.76 -9.69 -5.22
C PRO A 859 3.24 -9.40 -4.90
N LYS A 860 4.03 -9.16 -5.94
CA LYS A 860 5.43 -8.72 -5.83
C LYS A 860 5.52 -7.19 -5.77
N PRO A 861 6.68 -6.59 -5.42
CA PRO A 861 6.88 -5.14 -5.48
C PRO A 861 6.43 -4.51 -6.81
N ALA A 862 6.62 -5.21 -7.93
CA ALA A 862 6.16 -4.77 -9.25
C ALA A 862 4.64 -4.57 -9.34
N TYR A 863 3.83 -5.42 -8.70
CA TYR A 863 2.37 -5.26 -8.67
C TYR A 863 1.99 -3.93 -8.02
N HIS A 864 2.62 -3.61 -6.89
CA HIS A 864 2.34 -2.36 -6.16
C HIS A 864 2.79 -1.14 -6.95
N ALA A 865 3.98 -1.19 -7.56
CA ALA A 865 4.50 -0.10 -8.38
C ALA A 865 3.60 0.22 -9.59
N VAL A 866 3.04 -0.81 -10.24
CA VAL A 866 2.04 -0.61 -11.32
C VAL A 866 0.80 0.09 -10.80
N ILE A 867 0.26 -0.36 -9.66
CA ILE A 867 -0.95 0.22 -9.07
C ILE A 867 -0.73 1.66 -8.60
N GLU A 868 0.35 1.93 -7.89
CA GLU A 868 0.69 3.28 -7.42
C GLU A 868 0.84 4.26 -8.59
N THR A 869 1.48 3.82 -9.67
CA THR A 869 1.63 4.63 -10.90
C THR A 869 0.27 5.00 -11.49
N LEU A 870 -0.62 4.01 -11.65
CA LEU A 870 -1.94 4.21 -12.24
C LEU A 870 -2.88 5.05 -11.36
N ILE A 871 -2.76 4.96 -10.03
CA ILE A 871 -3.56 5.77 -9.09
C ILE A 871 -3.04 7.21 -9.04
N ARG A 872 -1.73 7.42 -9.04
CA ARG A 872 -1.12 8.77 -8.96
C ARG A 872 -1.63 9.67 -10.09
N SER A 873 -1.71 9.14 -11.30
CA SER A 873 -2.12 9.90 -12.47
C SER A 873 -3.59 10.30 -12.48
N ASP A 874 -4.48 9.58 -11.77
CA ASP A 874 -5.89 9.99 -11.57
C ASP A 874 -6.03 11.25 -10.72
N SER A 875 -5.04 11.56 -9.88
CA SER A 875 -5.05 12.73 -8.99
C SER A 875 -4.49 14.01 -9.62
N SER A 876 -3.99 13.95 -10.86
CA SER A 876 -3.46 15.11 -11.57
C SER A 876 -4.57 15.78 -12.42
N PRO A 877 -4.84 17.08 -12.26
CA PRO A 877 -5.86 17.76 -13.07
C PRO A 877 -5.46 17.68 -14.55
N SER A 878 -6.36 17.14 -15.37
CA SER A 878 -6.20 17.01 -16.81
C SER A 878 -5.79 18.36 -17.42
N HIS A 879 -4.57 18.46 -17.91
CA HIS A 879 -4.18 19.58 -18.76
C HIS A 879 -5.07 19.56 -20.02
N PRO A 880 -5.75 20.66 -20.37
CA PRO A 880 -6.40 20.75 -21.66
C PRO A 880 -5.30 20.69 -22.73
N SER A 881 -5.37 19.70 -23.61
CA SER A 881 -4.50 19.66 -24.79
C SER A 881 -4.77 20.89 -25.67
N PRO A 882 -3.73 21.45 -26.33
CA PRO A 882 -3.86 22.60 -27.22
C PRO A 882 -4.75 22.37 -28.44
#